data_AF-A0A3D1JNY3-F1
#
_entry.id   AF-A0A3D1JNY3-F1
#
_cell.length_a   1.000
_cell.length_b   1.000
_cell.length_c   1.000
_cell.angle_alpha   90.00
_cell.angle_beta   90.00
_cell.angle_gamma   90.00
#
_symmetry.space_group_name_H-M   'P 1'
#
loop_
_entity.id
_entity.type
_entity.pdbx_description
1 polymer ?
#
loop_
_entity_poly.entity_id
_entity_poly.type
_entity_poly.pdbx_seq_one_letter_code
_entity_poly.pdbx_strand_id
1 'polypeptide(L)'
;MADALTLDGLKRLVNELSTQQLRDYTACLRQSQPVPKGKDVNDALWGTISLTRLEVVLLDSPLLQRLRYIRQLGAAHWVYPGAVHTRFEHLLGAMHLVRSMATALNQAAKIANPDLEQPPISEVTIQVLRLAVILREAAQMAFSQVSEGALSDSPVFATIPKALSEELRLQAAIPGEDVSFVQVVGYYLVQSHAVRELLALLLDREGSALRLKEQAADNLAEVVRQVSFAIIGRRINNKLPLVHELVVGPFDATRVDALMRDAKFSGLPTLLDEQRIFQKLAAKKMALGDMPHAIVTGVEGDPKADAWLFGVKDSAAAVLDELQLARMLATAKVYQHSKVLAVEQMLRSVINSLVDAAGAEPVLRLLFSTSDDAFLGMSALRLTQDLGVDAQTDGGRAVQRVEAAALLLAALRERRLWVRAFQFPEWRSALDLGRDASEALEAMRDDFRHVGRRSALMSAVRDEAQRILDLLDQGARGRPVLDALISARSLDMTSSETEVGRAYVIRSSAASYQFSEWLAARGSWLDQYNAGQARDHVFCPPEMADVVFVAFERVARMVFRARLPDSSAEASKRRPTKVLELKRRLGLHHYWQDAPYDIRPFPPRLAQADVEKGLRPFYRLHDKYFQPVRDGEVGQEIPADAQTLAWLRQFDNDSHISCALRLLKSVKMLDRKDVTQALEKLLNANPEFEGGWVVPFGSPRDSGSIQAYFADDVRSRKLISGLGSLEEYVSESTGKPIIFVDDFVGSGGQACDILAAWLGREDLRRPNLNERRAKLPDAQAAALRSVRVAFLYVAGWTDGVGAVQGICDKLGLNAVAFASLTDSDLPFATRELERDPDLTKEVVQTFLDRCTEIGRQLVQTETRETPRSKPLEERVVAERALGYGNRGMLLVTPFNTPTHTLTALWMDGQVDGLPWTPLLRRRKKT
;
A
#
# COMPACT_ATOMS: atom_id res chain seq x y z
N MET A 1 -3.58 15.39 28.84
CA MET A 1 -4.46 14.25 28.48
C MET A 1 -5.85 14.84 28.37
N ALA A 2 -6.36 15.02 27.16
CA ALA A 2 -7.72 15.54 26.95
C ALA A 2 -8.72 14.43 27.31
N ASP A 3 -9.75 14.75 28.10
CA ASP A 3 -10.85 13.84 28.39
C ASP A 3 -11.45 13.35 27.07
N ALA A 4 -11.39 12.04 26.83
CA ALA A 4 -12.00 11.44 25.66
C ALA A 4 -13.53 11.60 25.75
N LEU A 5 -14.15 12.16 24.71
CA LEU A 5 -15.61 12.30 24.64
C LEU A 5 -16.28 10.92 24.74
N THR A 6 -16.98 10.66 25.84
CA THR A 6 -17.76 9.43 26.04
C THR A 6 -19.14 9.54 25.39
N LEU A 7 -19.84 8.41 25.28
CA LEU A 7 -21.23 8.37 24.80
C LEU A 7 -22.15 9.26 25.66
N ASP A 8 -22.00 9.21 26.99
CA ASP A 8 -22.72 10.08 27.93
C ASP A 8 -22.31 11.56 27.79
N GLY A 9 -21.03 11.83 27.53
CA GLY A 9 -20.53 13.16 27.20
C GLY A 9 -21.23 13.72 25.96
N LEU A 10 -21.31 12.94 24.89
CA LEU A 10 -22.02 13.33 23.67
C LEU A 10 -23.51 13.57 23.93
N LYS A 11 -24.17 12.69 24.70
CA LYS A 11 -25.59 12.85 25.05
C LYS A 11 -25.85 14.18 25.78
N ARG A 12 -24.98 14.55 26.74
CA ARG A 12 -25.07 15.85 27.44
C ARG A 12 -24.87 17.01 26.47
N LEU A 13 -23.82 16.96 25.65
CA LEU A 13 -23.51 18.00 24.67
C LEU A 13 -24.66 18.22 23.68
N VAL A 14 -25.22 17.14 23.12
CA VAL A 14 -26.35 17.23 22.18
C VAL A 14 -27.58 17.83 22.85
N ASN A 15 -27.85 17.50 24.11
CA ASN A 15 -28.94 18.12 24.86
C ASN A 15 -28.73 19.63 25.07
N GLU A 16 -27.51 20.06 25.37
CA GLU A 16 -27.18 21.49 25.48
C GLU A 16 -27.33 22.23 24.16
N LEU A 17 -26.81 21.67 23.06
CA LEU A 17 -26.90 22.25 21.72
C LEU A 17 -28.35 22.37 21.26
N SER A 18 -29.16 21.33 21.44
CA SER A 18 -30.58 21.35 21.13
C SER A 18 -31.33 22.39 21.96
N THR A 19 -30.98 22.53 23.25
CA THR A 19 -31.58 23.55 24.13
C THR A 19 -31.23 24.95 23.66
N GLN A 20 -29.97 25.21 23.28
CA GLN A 20 -29.53 26.49 22.75
C GLN A 20 -30.29 26.88 21.47
N GLN A 21 -30.60 25.92 20.60
CA GLN A 21 -31.30 26.18 19.33
C GLN A 21 -32.83 26.32 19.49
N LEU A 22 -33.44 25.66 20.48
CA LEU A 22 -34.90 25.53 20.56
C LEU A 22 -35.55 26.25 21.74
N ARG A 23 -34.83 26.61 22.81
CA ARG A 23 -35.43 27.18 24.03
C ARG A 23 -36.32 28.39 23.74
N ASP A 24 -35.76 29.39 23.08
CA ASP A 24 -36.48 30.65 22.82
C ASP A 24 -37.60 30.44 21.78
N TYR A 25 -37.35 29.59 20.80
CA TYR A 25 -38.34 29.21 19.79
C TYR A 25 -39.57 28.52 20.41
N THR A 26 -39.35 27.50 21.25
CA THR A 26 -40.40 26.78 21.95
C THR A 26 -41.15 27.69 22.93
N ALA A 27 -40.46 28.60 23.62
CA ALA A 27 -41.08 29.60 24.48
C ALA A 27 -42.00 30.55 23.70
N CYS A 28 -41.55 31.04 22.55
CA CYS A 28 -42.36 31.88 21.65
C CYS A 28 -43.58 31.12 21.11
N LEU A 29 -43.40 29.86 20.69
CA LEU A 29 -44.50 29.04 20.19
C LEU A 29 -45.59 28.83 21.24
N ARG A 30 -45.23 28.63 22.51
CA ARG A 30 -46.21 28.51 23.61
C ARG A 30 -47.13 29.72 23.71
N GLN A 31 -46.58 30.91 23.50
CA GLN A 31 -47.32 32.18 23.57
C GLN A 31 -48.10 32.49 22.29
N SER A 32 -47.69 31.91 21.15
CA SER A 32 -48.29 32.18 19.84
C SER A 32 -49.51 31.29 19.58
N GLN A 33 -50.65 31.91 19.24
CA GLN A 33 -51.80 31.26 18.58
C GLN A 33 -52.15 32.04 17.30
N PRO A 34 -52.44 31.37 16.16
CA PRO A 34 -52.63 29.93 15.93
C PRO A 34 -51.39 29.16 15.42
N VAL A 35 -51.44 27.83 15.41
CA VAL A 35 -50.45 26.98 14.72
C VAL A 35 -50.43 27.33 13.22
N PRO A 36 -49.25 27.46 12.59
CA PRO A 36 -49.13 27.66 11.15
C PRO A 36 -49.95 26.65 10.35
N LYS A 37 -50.62 27.12 9.29
CA LYS A 37 -51.29 26.24 8.33
C LYS A 37 -50.24 25.40 7.58
N GLY A 38 -50.69 24.29 6.99
CA GLY A 38 -49.88 23.54 6.02
C GLY A 38 -49.44 24.46 4.88
N LYS A 39 -48.30 24.14 4.27
CA LYS A 39 -47.63 25.02 3.30
C LYS A 39 -47.11 24.20 2.13
N ASP A 40 -47.17 24.77 0.94
CA ASP A 40 -46.53 24.21 -0.23
C ASP A 40 -45.21 24.94 -0.50
N VAL A 41 -44.17 24.18 -0.83
CA VAL A 41 -42.84 24.67 -1.19
C VAL A 41 -42.45 24.10 -2.54
N ASN A 42 -41.99 24.95 -3.45
CA ASN A 42 -41.50 24.49 -4.75
C ASN A 42 -40.02 24.08 -4.64
N ASP A 43 -39.75 22.81 -4.87
CA ASP A 43 -38.41 22.23 -4.97
C ASP A 43 -37.99 22.10 -6.43
N ALA A 44 -36.70 22.34 -6.70
CA ALA A 44 -36.18 22.31 -8.06
C ALA A 44 -36.19 20.92 -8.69
N LEU A 45 -36.16 19.84 -7.90
CA LEU A 45 -36.15 18.46 -8.39
C LEU A 45 -37.55 17.84 -8.38
N TRP A 46 -38.28 17.99 -7.27
CA TRP A 46 -39.57 17.32 -7.05
C TRP A 46 -40.80 18.17 -7.34
N GLY A 47 -40.62 19.43 -7.75
CA GLY A 47 -41.74 20.35 -7.95
C GLY A 47 -42.39 20.72 -6.62
N THR A 48 -43.72 20.76 -6.57
CA THR A 48 -44.44 21.22 -5.36
C THR A 48 -44.48 20.15 -4.27
N ILE A 49 -43.87 20.44 -3.13
CA ILE A 49 -43.86 19.62 -1.92
C ILE A 49 -44.79 20.22 -0.88
N SER A 50 -45.80 19.45 -0.46
CA SER A 50 -46.71 19.84 0.61
C SER A 50 -46.18 19.46 1.99
N LEU A 51 -46.25 20.43 2.91
CA LEU A 51 -45.85 20.33 4.31
C LEU A 51 -47.08 20.32 5.22
N THR A 52 -47.08 19.40 6.19
CA THR A 52 -48.08 19.40 7.25
C THR A 52 -47.82 20.52 8.24
N ARG A 53 -48.81 20.85 9.07
CA ARG A 53 -48.69 21.92 10.08
C ARG A 53 -47.55 21.66 11.06
N LEU A 54 -47.42 20.41 11.50
CA LEU A 54 -46.34 19.94 12.35
C LEU A 54 -44.96 20.16 11.71
N GLU A 55 -44.85 19.81 10.43
CA GLU A 55 -43.60 19.95 9.67
C GLU A 55 -43.22 21.41 9.48
N VAL A 56 -44.18 22.30 9.19
CA VAL A 56 -43.91 23.75 9.09
C VAL A 56 -43.31 24.28 10.39
N VAL A 57 -43.91 23.95 11.54
CA VAL A 57 -43.39 24.41 12.84
C VAL A 57 -42.00 23.85 13.13
N LEU A 58 -41.72 22.59 12.79
CA LEU A 58 -40.38 22.06 12.95
C LEU A 58 -39.40 22.79 12.03
N LEU A 59 -39.71 22.86 10.74
CA LEU A 59 -38.84 23.43 9.71
C LEU A 59 -38.52 24.90 9.96
N ASP A 60 -39.44 25.67 10.53
CA ASP A 60 -39.24 27.08 10.89
C ASP A 60 -38.39 27.27 12.16
N SER A 61 -38.00 26.19 12.86
CA SER A 61 -37.10 26.27 14.00
C SER A 61 -35.65 26.64 13.61
N PRO A 62 -34.90 27.37 14.46
CA PRO A 62 -33.48 27.66 14.21
C PRO A 62 -32.63 26.41 13.96
N LEU A 63 -32.98 25.32 14.66
CA LEU A 63 -32.32 24.02 14.56
C LEU A 63 -32.31 23.47 13.12
N LEU A 64 -33.39 23.70 12.34
CA LEU A 64 -33.51 23.25 10.95
C LEU A 64 -33.21 24.35 9.94
N GLN A 65 -33.50 25.62 10.23
CA GLN A 65 -33.18 26.73 9.33
C GLN A 65 -31.68 26.87 9.10
N ARG A 66 -30.83 26.48 10.07
CA ARG A 66 -29.37 26.47 9.87
C ARG A 66 -28.93 25.57 8.71
N LEU A 67 -29.70 24.54 8.34
CA LEU A 67 -29.39 23.62 7.24
C LEU A 67 -29.37 24.29 5.87
N ARG A 68 -29.96 25.50 5.74
CA ARG A 68 -29.85 26.35 4.53
C ARG A 68 -28.43 26.86 4.28
N TYR A 69 -27.55 26.76 5.26
CA TYR A 69 -26.18 27.26 5.19
C TYR A 69 -25.15 26.13 5.33
N ILE A 70 -25.60 24.89 5.18
CA ILE A 70 -24.77 23.69 5.19
C ILE A 70 -24.98 22.98 3.85
N ARG A 71 -23.91 22.88 3.05
CA ARG A 71 -23.98 22.30 1.70
C ARG A 71 -24.04 20.78 1.77
N GLN A 72 -24.86 20.18 0.92
CA GLN A 72 -25.04 18.71 0.85
C GLN A 72 -23.71 18.01 0.57
N LEU A 73 -23.01 18.46 -0.49
CA LEU A 73 -21.73 17.91 -0.93
C LEU A 73 -20.52 18.63 -0.33
N GLY A 74 -20.72 19.36 0.79
CA GLY A 74 -19.70 20.12 1.49
C GLY A 74 -18.84 20.96 0.54
N ALA A 75 -17.63 20.48 0.29
CA ALA A 75 -16.62 21.17 -0.50
C ALA A 75 -16.64 20.88 -2.01
N ALA A 76 -17.55 20.05 -2.51
CA ALA A 76 -17.58 19.72 -3.94
C ALA A 76 -17.81 20.95 -4.84
N HIS A 77 -18.46 22.00 -4.33
CA HIS A 77 -18.79 23.21 -5.08
C HIS A 77 -17.57 23.98 -5.63
N TRP A 78 -16.38 23.83 -5.04
CA TRP A 78 -15.14 24.41 -5.58
C TRP A 78 -14.65 23.72 -6.87
N VAL A 79 -15.13 22.52 -7.15
CA VAL A 79 -14.83 21.73 -8.34
C VAL A 79 -16.04 21.70 -9.29
N TYR A 80 -17.25 21.57 -8.74
CA TYR A 80 -18.53 21.55 -9.45
C TYR A 80 -19.34 22.78 -9.06
N PRO A 81 -19.23 23.92 -9.77
CA PRO A 81 -19.83 25.18 -9.34
C PRO A 81 -21.36 25.15 -9.16
N GLY A 82 -22.06 24.20 -9.78
CA GLY A 82 -23.51 23.99 -9.59
C GLY A 82 -23.89 23.24 -8.31
N ALA A 83 -22.95 22.55 -7.65
CA ALA A 83 -23.18 21.74 -6.45
C ALA A 83 -23.29 22.59 -5.17
N VAL A 84 -24.10 23.65 -5.22
CA VAL A 84 -24.33 24.62 -4.14
C VAL A 84 -25.56 24.31 -3.29
N HIS A 85 -26.28 23.23 -3.64
CA HIS A 85 -27.46 22.78 -2.93
C HIS A 85 -27.16 22.41 -1.48
N THR A 86 -28.15 22.63 -0.62
CA THR A 86 -28.02 22.57 0.83
C THR A 86 -28.65 21.33 1.43
N ARG A 87 -28.35 21.05 2.71
CA ARG A 87 -29.05 20.01 3.47
C ARG A 87 -30.55 20.28 3.59
N PHE A 88 -30.98 21.54 3.55
CA PHE A 88 -32.38 21.90 3.70
C PHE A 88 -33.26 21.44 2.54
N GLU A 89 -32.85 21.66 1.29
CA GLU A 89 -33.62 21.18 0.12
C GLU A 89 -33.54 19.66 -0.04
N HIS A 90 -32.42 19.05 0.34
CA HIS A 90 -32.28 17.59 0.44
C HIS A 90 -33.30 16.99 1.42
N LEU A 91 -33.40 17.56 2.62
CA LEU A 91 -34.39 17.19 3.63
C LEU A 91 -35.82 17.23 3.09
N LEU A 92 -36.19 18.30 2.36
CA LEU A 92 -37.54 18.45 1.81
C LEU A 92 -37.85 17.35 0.80
N GLY A 93 -36.90 17.10 -0.11
CA GLY A 93 -37.02 16.06 -1.13
C GLY A 93 -37.09 14.67 -0.53
N ALA A 94 -36.18 14.31 0.37
CA ALA A 94 -36.20 13.02 1.05
C ALA A 94 -37.52 12.78 1.80
N MET A 95 -38.02 13.79 2.52
CA MET A 95 -39.30 13.72 3.22
C MET A 95 -40.49 13.55 2.25
N HIS A 96 -40.47 14.21 1.09
CA HIS A 96 -41.46 14.01 0.03
C HIS A 96 -41.42 12.57 -0.50
N LEU A 97 -40.24 12.04 -0.80
CA LEU A 97 -40.07 10.69 -1.32
C LEU A 97 -40.52 9.61 -0.33
N VAL A 98 -40.35 9.80 0.99
CA VAL A 98 -40.92 8.87 1.99
C VAL A 98 -42.42 8.68 1.79
N ARG A 99 -43.17 9.77 1.58
CA ARG A 99 -44.61 9.70 1.31
C ARG A 99 -44.88 9.04 -0.04
N SER A 100 -44.15 9.38 -1.09
CA SER A 100 -44.32 8.81 -2.42
C SER A 100 -44.08 7.29 -2.41
N MET A 101 -43.02 6.83 -1.74
CA MET A 101 -42.70 5.41 -1.58
C MET A 101 -43.73 4.67 -0.73
N ALA A 102 -44.15 5.25 0.40
CA ALA A 102 -45.18 4.65 1.25
C ALA A 102 -46.52 4.53 0.51
N THR A 103 -46.88 5.54 -0.28
CA THR A 103 -48.08 5.52 -1.13
C THR A 103 -47.99 4.42 -2.18
N ALA A 104 -46.85 4.29 -2.86
CA ALA A 104 -46.62 3.22 -3.84
C ALA A 104 -46.67 1.83 -3.21
N LEU A 105 -46.11 1.65 -2.00
CA LEU A 105 -46.21 0.38 -1.25
C LEU A 105 -47.65 0.07 -0.84
N ASN A 106 -48.41 1.05 -0.36
CA ASN A 106 -49.82 0.89 -0.03
C ASN A 106 -50.65 0.51 -1.26
N GLN A 107 -50.38 1.12 -2.42
CA GLN A 107 -51.01 0.76 -3.69
C GLN A 107 -50.64 -0.66 -4.11
N ALA A 108 -49.36 -1.03 -4.03
CA ALA A 108 -48.90 -2.39 -4.33
C ALA A 108 -49.56 -3.43 -3.41
N ALA A 109 -49.71 -3.12 -2.12
CA ALA A 109 -50.40 -3.96 -1.15
C ALA A 109 -51.88 -4.17 -1.50
N LYS A 110 -52.58 -3.10 -1.89
CA LYS A 110 -53.99 -3.14 -2.32
C LYS A 110 -54.18 -3.92 -3.62
N ILE A 111 -53.24 -3.81 -4.57
CA ILE A 111 -53.26 -4.60 -5.81
C ILE A 111 -53.04 -6.09 -5.50
N ALA A 112 -52.08 -6.41 -4.62
CA ALA A 112 -51.81 -7.80 -4.23
C ALA A 112 -52.92 -8.41 -3.36
N ASN A 113 -53.70 -7.58 -2.66
CA ASN A 113 -54.78 -7.98 -1.76
C ASN A 113 -56.00 -7.08 -2.01
N PRO A 114 -56.85 -7.37 -3.01
CA PRO A 114 -57.99 -6.53 -3.38
C PRO A 114 -58.96 -6.25 -2.23
N ASP A 115 -59.11 -7.19 -1.30
CA ASP A 115 -60.01 -7.09 -0.15
C ASP A 115 -59.42 -6.27 1.03
N LEU A 116 -58.21 -5.72 0.87
CA LEU A 116 -57.56 -4.93 1.90
C LEU A 116 -58.35 -3.64 2.20
N GLU A 117 -59.01 -3.57 3.34
CA GLU A 117 -59.84 -2.42 3.73
C GLU A 117 -59.00 -1.17 4.07
N GLN A 118 -57.87 -1.36 4.74
CA GLN A 118 -57.00 -0.27 5.19
C GLN A 118 -55.58 -0.42 4.65
N PRO A 119 -54.92 0.70 4.29
CA PRO A 119 -53.53 0.65 3.86
C PRO A 119 -52.63 0.09 4.97
N PRO A 120 -51.65 -0.77 4.67
CA PRO A 120 -50.77 -1.32 5.68
C PRO A 120 -49.92 -0.24 6.36
N ILE A 121 -49.46 0.76 5.62
CA ILE A 121 -48.72 1.90 6.16
C ILE A 121 -49.72 3.05 6.40
N SER A 122 -50.01 3.31 7.67
CA SER A 122 -50.95 4.37 8.08
C SER A 122 -50.36 5.78 7.87
N GLU A 123 -51.23 6.81 7.77
CA GLU A 123 -50.79 8.21 7.71
C GLU A 123 -49.95 8.62 8.94
N VAL A 124 -50.28 8.09 10.12
CA VAL A 124 -49.50 8.30 11.34
C VAL A 124 -48.08 7.73 11.18
N THR A 125 -47.95 6.53 10.64
CA THR A 125 -46.64 5.91 10.36
C THR A 125 -45.86 6.72 9.32
N ILE A 126 -46.51 7.21 8.25
CA ILE A 126 -45.88 8.08 7.24
C ILE A 126 -45.38 9.37 7.91
N GLN A 127 -46.17 9.98 8.79
CA GLN A 127 -45.76 11.19 9.51
C GLN A 127 -44.56 10.94 10.43
N VAL A 128 -44.51 9.79 11.13
CA VAL A 128 -43.35 9.37 11.95
C VAL A 128 -42.08 9.24 11.09
N LEU A 129 -42.16 8.61 9.92
CA LEU A 129 -41.01 8.45 9.03
C LEU A 129 -40.55 9.79 8.44
N ARG A 130 -41.50 10.68 8.11
CA ARG A 130 -41.19 12.05 7.68
C ARG A 130 -40.50 12.86 8.78
N LEU A 131 -40.96 12.73 10.03
CA LEU A 131 -40.26 13.31 11.19
C LEU A 131 -38.85 12.73 11.38
N ALA A 132 -38.66 11.43 11.15
CA ALA A 132 -37.36 10.80 11.23
C ALA A 132 -36.38 11.39 10.19
N VAL A 133 -36.80 11.61 8.95
CA VAL A 133 -35.99 12.33 7.94
C VAL A 133 -35.65 13.73 8.44
N ILE A 134 -36.65 14.48 8.93
CA ILE A 134 -36.45 15.85 9.39
C ILE A 134 -35.40 15.93 10.50
N LEU A 135 -35.56 15.12 11.54
CA LEU A 135 -34.72 15.17 12.73
C LEU A 135 -33.36 14.48 12.53
N ARG A 136 -33.24 13.57 11.56
CA ARG A 136 -31.94 13.05 11.10
C ARG A 136 -31.08 14.18 10.54
N GLU A 137 -31.63 14.99 9.65
CA GLU A 137 -30.86 16.07 9.01
C GLU A 137 -30.54 17.20 10.00
N ALA A 138 -31.35 17.37 11.05
CA ALA A 138 -31.03 18.29 12.15
C ALA A 138 -29.70 17.99 12.86
N ALA A 139 -29.13 16.78 12.69
CA ALA A 139 -27.83 16.40 13.24
C ALA A 139 -26.63 16.78 12.34
N GLN A 140 -26.86 17.24 11.11
CA GLN A 140 -25.79 17.56 10.16
C GLN A 140 -24.94 18.75 10.64
N MET A 141 -23.62 18.67 10.47
CA MET A 141 -22.69 19.73 10.89
C MET A 141 -22.18 20.50 9.67
N ALA A 142 -21.47 21.61 9.89
CA ALA A 142 -20.77 22.32 8.82
C ALA A 142 -19.97 21.34 7.95
N PHE A 143 -20.02 21.49 6.63
CA PHE A 143 -19.42 20.61 5.62
C PHE A 143 -19.92 19.15 5.60
N SER A 144 -21.05 18.85 6.24
CA SER A 144 -21.75 17.57 6.05
C SER A 144 -20.84 16.36 6.29
N GLN A 145 -20.74 15.44 5.32
CA GLN A 145 -19.94 14.21 5.42
C GLN A 145 -18.43 14.48 5.57
N VAL A 146 -17.92 15.64 5.17
CA VAL A 146 -16.49 15.97 5.30
C VAL A 146 -16.11 16.06 6.78
N SER A 147 -16.93 16.76 7.57
CA SER A 147 -16.71 16.91 9.01
C SER A 147 -16.98 15.60 9.75
N GLU A 148 -18.05 14.89 9.41
CA GLU A 148 -18.31 13.55 9.96
C GLU A 148 -17.13 12.60 9.71
N GLY A 149 -16.60 12.58 8.50
CA GLY A 149 -15.42 11.80 8.16
C GLY A 149 -14.18 12.24 8.92
N ALA A 150 -13.95 13.55 9.10
CA ALA A 150 -12.82 14.04 9.90
C ALA A 150 -12.89 13.56 11.35
N LEU A 151 -14.07 13.71 11.96
CA LEU A 151 -14.31 13.28 13.34
C LEU A 151 -14.17 11.76 13.45
N SER A 152 -14.71 10.99 12.51
CA SER A 152 -14.64 9.52 12.51
C SER A 152 -13.22 8.97 12.37
N ASP A 153 -12.28 9.72 11.75
CA ASP A 153 -10.86 9.34 11.69
C ASP A 153 -10.18 9.47 13.07
N SER A 154 -10.71 10.30 13.97
CA SER A 154 -10.16 10.47 15.30
C SER A 154 -10.53 9.27 16.19
N PRO A 155 -9.55 8.66 16.88
CA PRO A 155 -9.79 7.53 17.78
C PRO A 155 -10.86 7.80 18.85
N VAL A 156 -11.02 9.06 19.25
CA VAL A 156 -12.01 9.47 20.25
C VAL A 156 -13.43 9.24 19.73
N PHE A 157 -13.77 9.78 18.55
CA PHE A 157 -15.13 9.67 18.01
C PHE A 157 -15.41 8.31 17.38
N ALA A 158 -14.39 7.62 16.86
CA ALA A 158 -14.55 6.29 16.25
C ALA A 158 -15.14 5.23 17.19
N THR A 159 -15.07 5.46 18.52
CA THR A 159 -15.65 4.56 19.53
C THR A 159 -17.14 4.79 19.78
N ILE A 160 -17.65 5.99 19.51
CA ILE A 160 -19.02 6.40 19.87
C ILE A 160 -20.09 5.57 19.14
N PRO A 161 -20.03 5.38 17.80
CA PRO A 161 -21.04 4.59 17.12
C PRO A 161 -21.06 3.13 17.57
N LYS A 162 -19.88 2.55 17.82
CA LYS A 162 -19.74 1.19 18.35
C LYS A 162 -20.34 1.06 19.76
N ALA A 163 -20.12 2.06 20.61
CA ALA A 163 -20.67 2.09 21.97
C ALA A 163 -22.20 2.09 21.96
N LEU A 164 -22.84 2.91 21.10
CA LEU A 164 -24.30 2.90 20.97
C LEU A 164 -24.80 1.56 20.41
N SER A 165 -24.16 1.02 19.37
CA SER A 165 -24.54 -0.28 18.81
C SER A 165 -24.53 -1.39 19.86
N GLU A 166 -23.52 -1.42 20.73
CA GLU A 166 -23.41 -2.39 21.81
C GLU A 166 -24.48 -2.18 22.90
N GLU A 167 -24.72 -0.93 23.32
CA GLU A 167 -25.78 -0.59 24.29
C GLU A 167 -27.15 -1.07 23.79
N LEU A 168 -27.48 -0.80 22.52
CA LEU A 168 -28.76 -1.19 21.92
C LEU A 168 -28.88 -2.71 21.75
N ARG A 169 -27.77 -3.41 21.44
CA ARG A 169 -27.73 -4.87 21.32
C ARG A 169 -28.08 -5.53 22.65
N LEU A 170 -27.55 -5.00 23.76
CA LEU A 170 -27.83 -5.48 25.12
C LEU A 170 -29.27 -5.20 25.56
N GLN A 171 -29.83 -4.05 25.18
CA GLN A 171 -31.18 -3.64 25.60
C GLN A 171 -32.32 -4.38 24.87
N ALA A 172 -32.15 -4.71 23.59
CA ALA A 172 -33.26 -5.19 22.77
C ALA A 172 -33.06 -6.58 22.15
N ALA A 173 -31.86 -7.17 22.20
CA ALA A 173 -31.50 -8.39 21.45
C ALA A 173 -31.84 -8.30 19.94
N ILE A 174 -31.99 -7.08 19.40
CA ILE A 174 -32.33 -6.82 17.99
C ILE A 174 -31.01 -6.67 17.21
N PRO A 175 -30.73 -7.55 16.23
CA PRO A 175 -29.68 -7.29 15.24
C PRO A 175 -30.04 -6.01 14.50
N GLY A 176 -29.09 -5.13 14.28
CA GLY A 176 -29.33 -3.98 13.42
C GLY A 176 -28.05 -3.33 13.00
N GLU A 177 -28.19 -2.35 12.13
CA GLU A 177 -27.11 -1.81 11.31
C GLU A 177 -26.07 -1.10 12.17
N ASP A 178 -24.85 -1.05 11.63
CA ASP A 178 -23.82 -0.16 12.12
C ASP A 178 -24.31 1.28 11.93
N VAL A 179 -24.31 2.03 13.03
CA VAL A 179 -24.74 3.43 13.02
C VAL A 179 -23.56 4.32 12.64
N SER A 180 -23.84 5.36 11.87
CA SER A 180 -22.89 6.46 11.61
C SER A 180 -22.87 7.46 12.78
N PHE A 181 -21.82 8.27 12.87
CA PHE A 181 -21.68 9.26 13.95
C PHE A 181 -22.82 10.28 13.94
N VAL A 182 -23.21 10.79 12.76
CA VAL A 182 -24.32 11.73 12.65
C VAL A 182 -25.66 11.08 13.02
N GLN A 183 -25.86 9.78 12.75
CA GLN A 183 -27.05 9.07 13.23
C GLN A 183 -27.09 8.95 14.75
N VAL A 184 -25.95 8.76 15.43
CA VAL A 184 -25.87 8.81 16.90
C VAL A 184 -26.26 10.19 17.43
N VAL A 185 -25.74 11.25 16.82
CA VAL A 185 -26.12 12.63 17.16
C VAL A 185 -27.64 12.82 16.98
N GLY A 186 -28.21 12.37 15.86
CA GLY A 186 -29.64 12.41 15.60
C GLY A 186 -30.47 11.63 16.64
N TYR A 187 -30.02 10.43 17.01
CA TYR A 187 -30.64 9.59 18.03
C TYR A 187 -30.74 10.30 19.39
N TYR A 188 -29.66 10.96 19.84
CA TYR A 188 -29.70 11.73 21.08
C TYR A 188 -30.37 13.10 20.95
N LEU A 189 -30.37 13.70 19.75
CA LEU A 189 -31.06 14.95 19.48
C LEU A 189 -32.56 14.77 19.69
N VAL A 190 -33.16 13.70 19.14
CA VAL A 190 -34.59 13.40 19.33
C VAL A 190 -34.94 13.13 20.80
N GLN A 191 -34.02 12.53 21.55
CA GLN A 191 -34.20 12.25 22.98
C GLN A 191 -33.92 13.43 23.90
N SER A 192 -33.31 14.51 23.39
CA SER A 192 -33.01 15.70 24.18
C SER A 192 -34.27 16.31 24.79
N HIS A 193 -34.12 16.94 25.96
CA HIS A 193 -35.22 17.61 26.64
C HIS A 193 -35.90 18.63 25.72
N ALA A 194 -35.12 19.46 25.03
CA ALA A 194 -35.63 20.53 24.18
C ALA A 194 -36.46 20.02 22.99
N VAL A 195 -36.03 18.94 22.33
CA VAL A 195 -36.80 18.35 21.22
C VAL A 195 -38.04 17.63 21.73
N ARG A 196 -37.95 16.89 22.84
CA ARG A 196 -39.12 16.24 23.47
C ARG A 196 -40.16 17.26 23.91
N GLU A 197 -39.73 18.40 24.45
CA GLU A 197 -40.60 19.50 24.86
C GLU A 197 -41.31 20.14 23.67
N LEU A 198 -40.59 20.37 22.56
CA LEU A 198 -41.18 20.86 21.32
C LEU A 198 -42.19 19.86 20.72
N LEU A 199 -41.83 18.57 20.67
CA LEU A 199 -42.72 17.51 20.19
C LEU A 199 -43.97 17.39 21.08
N ALA A 200 -43.83 17.49 22.40
CA ALA A 200 -44.96 17.49 23.33
C ALA A 200 -45.94 18.64 23.01
N LEU A 201 -45.42 19.86 22.86
CA LEU A 201 -46.22 21.04 22.49
C LEU A 201 -46.95 20.86 21.16
N LEU A 202 -46.30 20.23 20.19
CA LEU A 202 -46.86 19.95 18.88
C LEU A 202 -47.95 18.87 18.94
N LEU A 203 -47.74 17.80 19.69
CA LEU A 203 -48.71 16.74 19.92
C LEU A 203 -49.94 17.24 20.69
N ASP A 204 -49.78 18.17 21.63
CA ASP A 204 -50.92 18.77 22.33
C ASP A 204 -51.80 19.62 21.39
N ARG A 205 -51.20 20.23 20.36
CA ARG A 205 -51.90 21.13 19.42
C ARG A 205 -52.47 20.42 18.20
N GLU A 206 -51.80 19.37 17.70
CA GLU A 206 -52.13 18.65 16.46
C GLU A 206 -52.06 17.12 16.66
N GLY A 207 -52.50 16.65 17.84
CA GLY A 207 -52.31 15.27 18.30
C GLY A 207 -52.89 14.18 17.42
N SER A 208 -53.92 14.48 16.62
CA SER A 208 -54.52 13.50 15.70
C SER A 208 -53.56 13.04 14.59
N ALA A 209 -52.61 13.88 14.18
CA ALA A 209 -51.66 13.56 13.11
C ALA A 209 -50.54 12.58 13.56
N LEU A 210 -50.33 12.44 14.86
CA LEU A 210 -49.28 11.59 15.46
C LEU A 210 -49.81 10.80 16.67
N ARG A 211 -51.02 10.25 16.56
CA ARG A 211 -51.64 9.45 17.62
C ARG A 211 -51.30 7.97 17.47
N LEU A 212 -50.26 7.52 18.17
CA LEU A 212 -49.83 6.13 18.31
C LEU A 212 -50.37 5.46 19.59
N LYS A 213 -50.64 6.23 20.64
CA LYS A 213 -51.21 5.79 21.92
C LYS A 213 -52.34 6.72 22.37
N GLU A 214 -53.22 6.20 23.23
CA GLU A 214 -54.36 6.95 23.77
C GLU A 214 -53.92 8.04 24.77
N GLN A 215 -53.00 7.70 25.68
CA GLN A 215 -52.48 8.63 26.69
C GLN A 215 -51.37 9.50 26.12
N ALA A 216 -51.40 10.82 26.38
CA ALA A 216 -50.47 11.78 25.80
C ALA A 216 -49.00 11.51 26.15
N ALA A 217 -48.70 11.15 27.41
CA ALA A 217 -47.35 10.85 27.85
C ALA A 217 -46.77 9.60 27.16
N ASP A 218 -47.56 8.53 27.10
CA ASP A 218 -47.19 7.29 26.39
C ASP A 218 -47.06 7.52 24.88
N ASN A 219 -47.90 8.40 24.32
CA ASN A 219 -47.85 8.76 22.91
C ASN A 219 -46.56 9.48 22.56
N LEU A 220 -46.16 10.49 23.35
CA LEU A 220 -44.89 11.18 23.17
C LEU A 220 -43.71 10.21 23.27
N ALA A 221 -43.70 9.34 24.29
CA ALA A 221 -42.65 8.36 24.47
C ALA A 221 -42.53 7.42 23.25
N GLU A 222 -43.67 6.96 22.72
CA GLU A 222 -43.71 6.08 21.55
C GLU A 222 -43.29 6.80 20.26
N VAL A 223 -43.71 8.05 20.04
CA VAL A 223 -43.26 8.86 18.89
C VAL A 223 -41.74 9.06 18.95
N VAL A 224 -41.21 9.47 20.10
CA VAL A 224 -39.76 9.65 20.32
C VAL A 224 -39.01 8.35 20.05
N ARG A 225 -39.52 7.21 20.55
CA ARG A 225 -38.92 5.89 20.32
C ARG A 225 -38.88 5.53 18.85
N GLN A 226 -40.02 5.61 18.15
CA GLN A 226 -40.09 5.24 16.73
C GLN A 226 -39.25 6.17 15.85
N VAL A 227 -39.29 7.48 16.06
CA VAL A 227 -38.45 8.44 15.31
C VAL A 227 -36.97 8.15 15.55
N SER A 228 -36.56 7.98 16.81
CA SER A 228 -35.16 7.70 17.16
C SER A 228 -34.69 6.41 16.49
N PHE A 229 -35.49 5.34 16.52
CA PHE A 229 -35.15 4.05 15.92
C PHE A 229 -35.11 4.11 14.39
N ALA A 230 -36.02 4.85 13.74
CA ALA A 230 -35.98 5.03 12.29
C ALA A 230 -34.69 5.74 11.81
N ILE A 231 -34.18 6.73 12.57
CA ILE A 231 -32.93 7.45 12.24
C ILE A 231 -31.71 6.52 12.22
N ILE A 232 -31.68 5.52 13.09
CA ILE A 232 -30.57 4.56 13.23
C ILE A 232 -30.83 3.22 12.53
N GLY A 233 -31.81 3.15 11.63
CA GLY A 233 -32.09 1.92 10.87
C GLY A 233 -32.57 0.75 11.74
N ARG A 234 -33.41 1.02 12.75
CA ARG A 234 -33.98 0.01 13.65
C ARG A 234 -35.49 -0.13 13.46
N ARG A 235 -35.98 -1.34 13.70
CA ARG A 235 -37.40 -1.68 13.58
C ARG A 235 -38.28 -0.83 14.49
N ILE A 236 -39.26 -0.15 13.88
CA ILE A 236 -40.22 0.70 14.61
C ILE A 236 -41.59 0.04 14.81
N ASN A 237 -41.94 -0.96 14.00
CA ASN A 237 -43.24 -1.63 13.99
C ASN A 237 -43.07 -3.14 13.69
N ASN A 238 -43.65 -4.01 14.54
CA ASN A 238 -43.52 -5.46 14.38
C ASN A 238 -44.37 -6.04 13.23
N LYS A 239 -45.50 -5.40 12.87
CA LYS A 239 -46.33 -5.79 11.71
C LYS A 239 -45.76 -5.32 10.38
N LEU A 240 -44.95 -4.27 10.42
CA LEU A 240 -44.26 -3.68 9.27
C LEU A 240 -42.75 -3.62 9.54
N PRO A 241 -42.08 -4.78 9.68
CA PRO A 241 -40.74 -4.84 10.23
C PRO A 241 -39.72 -4.01 9.44
N LEU A 242 -39.92 -3.85 8.12
CA LEU A 242 -39.03 -3.10 7.24
C LEU A 242 -39.47 -1.66 6.95
N VAL A 243 -40.52 -1.13 7.60
CA VAL A 243 -41.05 0.21 7.22
C VAL A 243 -40.06 1.35 7.47
N HIS A 244 -39.15 1.18 8.43
CA HIS A 244 -38.07 2.12 8.72
C HIS A 244 -37.03 2.21 7.59
N GLU A 245 -36.94 1.18 6.73
CA GLU A 245 -36.06 1.15 5.57
C GLU A 245 -36.44 2.18 4.49
N LEU A 246 -37.60 2.81 4.60
CA LEU A 246 -37.94 3.98 3.78
C LEU A 246 -37.10 5.21 4.12
N VAL A 247 -36.48 5.26 5.32
CA VAL A 247 -35.64 6.37 5.79
C VAL A 247 -34.16 5.99 5.78
N VAL A 248 -33.82 4.80 6.30
CA VAL A 248 -32.47 4.24 6.33
C VAL A 248 -32.56 2.79 5.88
N GLY A 249 -32.17 2.50 4.64
CA GLY A 249 -32.37 1.18 4.05
C GLY A 249 -31.65 1.01 2.71
N PRO A 250 -31.86 -0.14 2.04
CA PRO A 250 -31.12 -0.50 0.82
C PRO A 250 -31.38 0.47 -0.36
N PHE A 251 -32.59 1.01 -0.47
CA PHE A 251 -33.01 1.96 -1.51
C PHE A 251 -33.91 3.07 -0.93
N ASP A 252 -33.54 3.58 0.25
CA ASP A 252 -34.33 4.55 1.00
C ASP A 252 -34.53 5.91 0.29
N ALA A 253 -35.52 6.66 0.75
CA ALA A 253 -35.88 7.96 0.21
C ALA A 253 -34.73 8.99 0.29
N THR A 254 -33.93 8.93 1.36
CA THR A 254 -32.80 9.85 1.57
C THR A 254 -31.76 9.64 0.47
N ARG A 255 -31.44 8.39 0.16
CA ARG A 255 -30.46 8.02 -0.87
C ARG A 255 -30.93 8.36 -2.28
N VAL A 256 -32.20 8.10 -2.58
CA VAL A 256 -32.77 8.42 -3.91
C VAL A 256 -32.75 9.92 -4.15
N ASP A 257 -33.17 10.75 -3.18
CA ASP A 257 -33.05 12.21 -3.31
C ASP A 257 -31.60 12.63 -3.49
N ALA A 258 -30.70 12.17 -2.61
CA ALA A 258 -29.29 12.54 -2.68
C ALA A 258 -28.70 12.26 -4.06
N LEU A 259 -28.81 11.03 -4.58
CA LEU A 259 -28.24 10.67 -5.87
C LEU A 259 -28.79 11.51 -7.03
N MET A 260 -30.10 11.73 -7.07
CA MET A 260 -30.72 12.50 -8.16
C MET A 260 -30.42 13.99 -8.06
N ARG A 261 -30.44 14.53 -6.84
CA ARG A 261 -30.11 15.94 -6.56
C ARG A 261 -28.65 16.21 -6.85
N ASP A 262 -27.77 15.39 -6.30
CA ASP A 262 -26.33 15.47 -6.52
C ASP A 262 -26.01 15.36 -8.01
N ALA A 263 -26.64 14.43 -8.75
CA ALA A 263 -26.47 14.33 -10.20
C ALA A 263 -26.91 15.61 -10.92
N LYS A 264 -28.12 16.11 -10.64
CA LYS A 264 -28.66 17.32 -11.26
C LYS A 264 -27.77 18.54 -11.04
N PHE A 265 -27.35 18.79 -9.81
CA PHE A 265 -26.59 19.99 -9.45
C PHE A 265 -25.09 19.88 -9.76
N SER A 266 -24.52 18.67 -9.84
CA SER A 266 -23.15 18.46 -10.32
C SER A 266 -23.04 18.37 -11.85
N GLY A 267 -24.16 18.27 -12.57
CA GLY A 267 -24.20 18.11 -14.02
C GLY A 267 -23.89 16.67 -14.48
N LEU A 268 -24.06 15.68 -13.62
CA LEU A 268 -24.00 14.28 -14.01
C LEU A 268 -25.33 13.84 -14.65
N PRO A 269 -25.30 12.98 -15.68
CA PRO A 269 -26.51 12.36 -16.19
C PRO A 269 -27.12 11.45 -15.11
N THR A 270 -28.40 11.65 -14.82
CA THR A 270 -29.14 10.77 -13.91
C THR A 270 -29.47 9.47 -14.63
N LEU A 271 -29.00 8.33 -14.11
CA LEU A 271 -29.38 6.99 -14.58
C LEU A 271 -30.62 6.43 -13.88
N LEU A 272 -31.05 7.08 -12.80
CA LEU A 272 -32.19 6.67 -11.99
C LEU A 272 -33.50 7.20 -12.57
N ASP A 273 -34.46 6.30 -12.76
CA ASP A 273 -35.87 6.61 -12.99
C ASP A 273 -36.65 6.31 -11.70
N GLU A 274 -36.97 7.36 -10.95
CA GLU A 274 -37.69 7.25 -9.68
C GLU A 274 -39.10 6.71 -9.85
N GLN A 275 -39.78 7.03 -10.95
CA GLN A 275 -41.15 6.57 -11.18
C GLN A 275 -41.15 5.07 -11.38
N ARG A 276 -40.14 4.56 -12.08
CA ARG A 276 -39.92 3.13 -12.25
C ARG A 276 -39.58 2.44 -10.93
N ILE A 277 -38.77 3.06 -10.06
CA ILE A 277 -38.55 2.56 -8.68
C ILE A 277 -39.90 2.38 -7.98
N PHE A 278 -40.74 3.43 -7.95
CA PHE A 278 -42.02 3.39 -7.24
C PHE A 278 -42.98 2.35 -7.81
N GLN A 279 -43.10 2.23 -9.14
CA GLN A 279 -43.93 1.22 -9.80
C GLN A 279 -43.51 -0.22 -9.50
N LYS A 280 -42.23 -0.40 -9.18
CA LYS A 280 -41.60 -1.70 -8.95
C LYS A 280 -41.53 -2.08 -7.47
N LEU A 281 -41.89 -1.19 -6.55
CA LEU A 281 -42.10 -1.55 -5.16
C LEU A 281 -43.16 -2.65 -5.04
N ALA A 282 -42.96 -3.54 -4.07
CA ALA A 282 -43.79 -4.70 -3.82
C ALA A 282 -44.07 -4.86 -2.33
N ALA A 283 -45.27 -5.37 -2.03
CA ALA A 283 -45.70 -5.69 -0.69
C ALA A 283 -46.32 -7.09 -0.69
N LYS A 284 -45.89 -7.94 0.24
CA LYS A 284 -46.41 -9.31 0.41
C LYS A 284 -46.89 -9.48 1.84
N LYS A 285 -48.14 -9.90 2.00
CA LYS A 285 -48.72 -10.24 3.30
C LYS A 285 -48.38 -11.70 3.62
N MET A 286 -47.93 -11.98 4.84
CA MET A 286 -47.61 -13.33 5.31
C MET A 286 -47.66 -13.41 6.84
N ALA A 287 -47.70 -14.63 7.39
CA ALA A 287 -47.60 -14.82 8.83
C ALA A 287 -46.21 -14.43 9.33
N LEU A 288 -46.13 -13.86 10.53
CA LEU A 288 -44.87 -13.43 11.12
C LEU A 288 -43.85 -14.56 11.26
N GLY A 289 -44.28 -15.80 11.51
CA GLY A 289 -43.41 -16.97 11.57
C GLY A 289 -42.84 -17.42 10.21
N ASP A 290 -43.46 -17.02 9.10
CA ASP A 290 -43.03 -17.36 7.73
C ASP A 290 -42.09 -16.29 7.13
N MET A 291 -41.87 -15.19 7.85
CA MET A 291 -40.97 -14.12 7.42
C MET A 291 -39.51 -14.61 7.44
N PRO A 292 -38.64 -14.06 6.58
CA PRO A 292 -37.22 -14.37 6.59
C PRO A 292 -36.61 -14.24 8.00
N HIS A 293 -35.82 -15.23 8.43
CA HIS A 293 -35.25 -15.29 9.78
C HIS A 293 -34.51 -14.00 10.20
N ALA A 294 -33.78 -13.39 9.26
CA ALA A 294 -33.07 -12.13 9.47
C ALA A 294 -33.99 -10.95 9.88
N ILE A 295 -35.26 -10.99 9.49
CA ILE A 295 -36.28 -9.97 9.82
C ILE A 295 -36.98 -10.28 11.15
N VAL A 296 -37.28 -11.56 11.39
CA VAL A 296 -38.07 -12.01 12.56
C VAL A 296 -37.25 -12.06 13.84
N THR A 297 -35.92 -12.07 13.73
CA THR A 297 -35.04 -12.09 14.91
C THR A 297 -35.39 -10.94 15.86
N GLY A 298 -35.73 -11.30 17.10
CA GLY A 298 -36.15 -10.35 18.15
C GLY A 298 -37.52 -9.70 17.93
N VAL A 299 -38.38 -10.17 17.00
CA VAL A 299 -39.78 -9.73 16.93
C VAL A 299 -40.59 -10.44 18.01
N GLU A 300 -41.19 -9.66 18.90
CA GLU A 300 -42.19 -10.16 19.85
C GLU A 300 -43.59 -10.13 19.21
N GLY A 301 -44.30 -11.26 19.25
CA GLY A 301 -45.66 -11.37 18.75
C GLY A 301 -46.10 -12.82 18.51
N ASP A 302 -47.39 -13.02 18.24
CA ASP A 302 -47.91 -14.31 17.78
C ASP A 302 -47.31 -14.64 16.40
N PRO A 303 -46.62 -15.78 16.22
CA PRO A 303 -46.08 -16.20 14.92
C PRO A 303 -47.15 -16.30 13.82
N LYS A 304 -48.43 -16.46 14.18
CA LYS A 304 -49.56 -16.49 13.25
C LYS A 304 -50.10 -15.11 12.90
N ALA A 305 -49.62 -14.05 13.55
CA ALA A 305 -50.06 -12.70 13.26
C ALA A 305 -49.65 -12.28 11.84
N ASP A 306 -50.54 -11.58 11.17
CA ASP A 306 -50.28 -11.00 9.85
C ASP A 306 -49.19 -9.90 9.92
N ALA A 307 -48.20 -10.00 9.03
CA ALA A 307 -47.16 -9.01 8.83
C ALA A 307 -46.92 -8.75 7.32
N TRP A 308 -46.25 -7.64 7.02
CA TRP A 308 -45.96 -7.21 5.65
C TRP A 308 -44.47 -7.21 5.35
N LEU A 309 -44.10 -7.92 4.29
CA LEU A 309 -42.77 -7.89 3.71
C LEU A 309 -42.76 -6.88 2.57
N PHE A 310 -41.89 -5.88 2.66
CA PHE A 310 -41.68 -4.89 1.60
C PHE A 310 -40.40 -5.20 0.84
N GLY A 311 -40.38 -4.81 -0.44
CA GLY A 311 -39.25 -5.02 -1.31
C GLY A 311 -39.55 -4.53 -2.72
N VAL A 312 -38.92 -5.15 -3.71
CA VAL A 312 -39.15 -4.88 -5.13
C VAL A 312 -39.67 -6.11 -5.85
N LYS A 313 -40.40 -5.96 -6.96
CA LYS A 313 -40.84 -7.07 -7.80
C LYS A 313 -39.64 -7.80 -8.42
N ASP A 314 -39.74 -9.10 -8.70
CA ASP A 314 -38.67 -9.86 -9.39
C ASP A 314 -38.28 -9.26 -10.76
N SER A 315 -39.25 -8.70 -11.48
CA SER A 315 -39.02 -7.95 -12.73
C SER A 315 -38.28 -6.60 -12.56
N ALA A 316 -37.90 -6.24 -11.33
CA ALA A 316 -37.28 -4.96 -10.98
C ALA A 316 -35.78 -5.06 -10.68
N ALA A 317 -35.16 -6.23 -10.83
CA ALA A 317 -33.72 -6.39 -10.60
C ALA A 317 -32.89 -5.34 -11.37
N ALA A 318 -33.29 -5.00 -12.60
CA ALA A 318 -32.66 -3.96 -13.41
C ALA A 318 -32.70 -2.55 -12.76
N VAL A 319 -33.72 -2.23 -11.96
CA VAL A 319 -33.83 -0.93 -11.28
C VAL A 319 -32.86 -0.86 -10.09
N LEU A 320 -32.63 -1.98 -9.39
CA LEU A 320 -31.60 -2.05 -8.37
C LEU A 320 -30.19 -1.94 -8.98
N ASP A 321 -29.99 -2.46 -10.19
CA ASP A 321 -28.77 -2.23 -10.98
C ASP A 321 -28.61 -0.75 -11.36
N GLU A 322 -29.67 -0.08 -11.83
CA GLU A 322 -29.67 1.36 -12.13
C GLU A 322 -29.25 2.20 -10.90
N LEU A 323 -29.74 1.84 -9.71
CA LEU A 323 -29.34 2.48 -8.45
C LEU A 323 -27.86 2.27 -8.13
N GLN A 324 -27.35 1.06 -8.31
CA GLN A 324 -25.92 0.77 -8.13
C GLN A 324 -25.05 1.52 -9.13
N LEU A 325 -25.45 1.57 -10.40
CA LEU A 325 -24.77 2.31 -11.47
C LEU A 325 -24.75 3.81 -11.20
N ALA A 326 -25.87 4.40 -10.77
CA ALA A 326 -25.96 5.81 -10.41
C ALA A 326 -25.04 6.14 -9.22
N ARG A 327 -25.04 5.30 -8.18
CA ARG A 327 -24.13 5.43 -7.03
C ARG A 327 -22.67 5.34 -7.47
N MET A 328 -22.32 4.36 -8.30
CA MET A 328 -20.97 4.20 -8.82
C MET A 328 -20.52 5.43 -9.60
N LEU A 329 -21.35 5.95 -10.51
CA LEU A 329 -21.04 7.14 -11.29
C LEU A 329 -20.87 8.38 -10.41
N ALA A 330 -21.79 8.61 -9.47
CA ALA A 330 -21.68 9.73 -8.53
C ALA A 330 -20.41 9.64 -7.68
N THR A 331 -20.10 8.45 -7.16
CA THR A 331 -18.88 8.19 -6.40
C THR A 331 -17.63 8.44 -7.24
N ALA A 332 -17.50 7.81 -8.42
CA ALA A 332 -16.30 7.91 -9.24
C ALA A 332 -16.11 9.29 -9.86
N LYS A 333 -17.20 9.99 -10.22
CA LYS A 333 -17.14 11.25 -10.97
C LYS A 333 -17.24 12.48 -10.09
N VAL A 334 -17.87 12.42 -8.92
CA VAL A 334 -18.06 13.58 -8.03
C VAL A 334 -17.41 13.35 -6.68
N TYR A 335 -17.85 12.35 -5.90
CA TYR A 335 -17.42 12.21 -4.50
C TYR A 335 -15.93 11.87 -4.37
N GLN A 336 -15.41 11.02 -5.24
CA GLN A 336 -13.99 10.61 -5.27
C GLN A 336 -13.19 11.32 -6.36
N HIS A 337 -13.71 12.42 -6.91
CA HIS A 337 -12.92 13.22 -7.85
C HIS A 337 -11.68 13.78 -7.15
N SER A 338 -10.49 13.56 -7.73
CA SER A 338 -9.21 13.89 -7.09
C SER A 338 -9.08 15.32 -6.54
N LYS A 339 -9.70 16.32 -7.18
CA LYS A 339 -9.72 17.70 -6.66
C LYS A 339 -10.71 17.88 -5.52
N VAL A 340 -11.85 17.19 -5.52
CA VAL A 340 -12.81 17.23 -4.41
C VAL A 340 -12.16 16.61 -3.18
N LEU A 341 -11.55 15.43 -3.35
CA LEU A 341 -10.80 14.74 -2.29
C LEU A 341 -9.71 15.62 -1.68
N ALA A 342 -8.98 16.39 -2.50
CA ALA A 342 -7.94 17.30 -2.02
C ALA A 342 -8.51 18.43 -1.14
N VAL A 343 -9.60 19.07 -1.58
CA VAL A 343 -10.27 20.16 -0.84
C VAL A 343 -10.90 19.63 0.45
N GLU A 344 -11.58 18.48 0.38
CA GLU A 344 -12.09 17.81 1.59
C GLU A 344 -10.96 17.46 2.55
N GLN A 345 -9.82 16.98 2.05
CA GLN A 345 -8.70 16.65 2.93
C GLN A 345 -8.09 17.88 3.60
N MET A 346 -8.09 19.06 2.95
CA MET A 346 -7.74 20.32 3.61
C MET A 346 -8.67 20.61 4.79
N LEU A 347 -10.00 20.47 4.61
CA LEU A 347 -10.99 20.65 5.68
C LEU A 347 -10.85 19.61 6.79
N ARG A 348 -10.64 18.34 6.45
CA ARG A 348 -10.38 17.28 7.45
C ARG A 348 -9.11 17.60 8.24
N SER A 349 -8.07 18.10 7.57
CA SER A 349 -6.83 18.50 8.25
C SER A 349 -7.01 19.71 9.16
N VAL A 350 -7.85 20.67 8.77
CA VAL A 350 -8.27 21.77 9.67
C VAL A 350 -8.93 21.19 10.91
N ILE A 351 -9.98 20.37 10.75
CA ILE A 351 -10.74 19.81 11.87
C ILE A 351 -9.85 18.99 12.79
N ASN A 352 -9.02 18.10 12.24
CA ASN A 352 -8.09 17.29 13.03
C ASN A 352 -7.10 18.15 13.81
N SER A 353 -6.57 19.22 13.19
CA SER A 353 -5.66 20.16 13.87
C SER A 353 -6.36 20.87 15.03
N LEU A 354 -7.63 21.23 14.88
CA LEU A 354 -8.43 21.85 15.94
C LEU A 354 -8.75 20.85 17.07
N VAL A 355 -9.06 19.59 16.74
CA VAL A 355 -9.29 18.53 17.73
C VAL A 355 -8.03 18.24 18.52
N ASP A 356 -6.87 18.20 17.88
CA ASP A 356 -5.57 18.03 18.54
C ASP A 356 -5.17 19.25 19.38
N ALA A 357 -5.71 20.43 19.09
CA ALA A 357 -5.43 21.67 19.83
C ALA A 357 -6.34 21.88 21.04
N ALA A 358 -7.64 21.61 20.90
CA ALA A 358 -8.67 21.99 21.88
C ALA A 358 -9.48 20.80 22.43
N GLY A 359 -9.33 19.60 21.85
CA GLY A 359 -10.14 18.43 22.16
C GLY A 359 -11.39 18.30 21.30
N ALA A 360 -12.06 17.16 21.45
CA ALA A 360 -13.20 16.73 20.65
C ALA A 360 -14.45 17.61 20.85
N GLU A 361 -14.84 17.85 22.10
CA GLU A 361 -16.10 18.51 22.45
C GLU A 361 -16.20 19.97 21.97
N PRO A 362 -15.19 20.85 22.18
CA PRO A 362 -15.24 22.23 21.68
C PRO A 362 -15.38 22.30 20.16
N VAL A 363 -14.69 21.41 19.43
CA VAL A 363 -14.75 21.35 17.97
C VAL A 363 -16.11 20.86 17.48
N LEU A 364 -16.73 19.87 18.13
CA LEU A 364 -18.11 19.47 17.83
C LEU A 364 -19.08 20.64 18.01
N ARG A 365 -18.98 21.36 19.14
CA ARG A 365 -19.83 22.53 19.41
C ARG A 365 -19.69 23.59 18.33
N LEU A 366 -18.45 23.86 17.90
CA LEU A 366 -18.13 24.79 16.82
C LEU A 366 -18.78 24.35 15.50
N LEU A 367 -18.55 23.09 15.08
CA LEU A 367 -19.05 22.55 13.81
C LEU A 367 -20.58 22.46 13.75
N PHE A 368 -21.24 22.16 14.87
CA PHE A 368 -22.71 22.10 14.92
C PHE A 368 -23.35 23.50 14.86
N SER A 369 -22.72 24.49 15.50
CA SER A 369 -23.28 25.83 15.70
C SER A 369 -22.95 26.81 14.57
N THR A 370 -22.22 26.38 13.55
CA THR A 370 -21.73 27.27 12.48
C THR A 370 -22.17 26.77 11.11
N SER A 371 -22.39 27.71 10.20
CA SER A 371 -22.55 27.43 8.77
C SER A 371 -21.21 27.18 8.09
N ASP A 372 -21.22 26.58 6.90
CA ASP A 372 -20.03 26.37 6.08
C ASP A 372 -19.25 27.67 5.85
N ASP A 373 -19.93 28.74 5.44
CA ASP A 373 -19.29 30.02 5.08
C ASP A 373 -18.72 30.75 6.31
N ALA A 374 -19.43 30.70 7.45
CA ALA A 374 -18.94 31.23 8.71
C ALA A 374 -17.68 30.51 9.21
N PHE A 375 -17.65 29.17 9.12
CA PHE A 375 -16.49 28.38 9.51
C PHE A 375 -15.27 28.69 8.61
N LEU A 376 -15.47 28.83 7.29
CA LEU A 376 -14.41 29.27 6.37
C LEU A 376 -13.87 30.67 6.67
N GLY A 377 -14.72 31.55 7.20
CA GLY A 377 -14.37 32.92 7.53
C GLY A 377 -13.55 33.07 8.81
N MET A 378 -13.36 32.01 9.61
CA MET A 378 -12.71 32.12 10.91
C MET A 378 -11.22 32.46 10.82
N SER A 379 -10.78 33.38 11.67
CA SER A 379 -9.38 33.71 11.88
C SER A 379 -8.77 32.91 13.02
N ALA A 380 -7.43 32.86 13.11
CA ALA A 380 -6.75 32.20 14.23
C ALA A 380 -7.22 32.76 15.58
N LEU A 381 -7.32 34.10 15.72
CA LEU A 381 -7.82 34.75 16.93
C LEU A 381 -9.22 34.26 17.31
N ARG A 382 -10.13 34.17 16.33
CA ARG A 382 -11.50 33.72 16.58
C ARG A 382 -11.55 32.25 16.98
N LEU A 383 -10.79 31.39 16.30
CA LEU A 383 -10.69 29.97 16.62
C LEU A 383 -10.13 29.75 18.04
N THR A 384 -9.06 30.48 18.40
CA THR A 384 -8.48 30.41 19.75
C THR A 384 -9.49 30.81 20.82
N GLN A 385 -10.27 31.87 20.59
CA GLN A 385 -11.32 32.32 21.51
C GLN A 385 -12.46 31.32 21.63
N ASP A 386 -13.02 30.87 20.51
CA ASP A 386 -14.19 29.97 20.49
C ASP A 386 -13.85 28.56 21.01
N LEU A 387 -12.60 28.11 20.84
CA LEU A 387 -12.13 26.81 21.32
C LEU A 387 -11.50 26.85 22.71
N GLY A 388 -11.31 28.04 23.30
CA GLY A 388 -10.69 28.19 24.62
C GLY A 388 -9.23 27.73 24.67
N VAL A 389 -8.47 27.90 23.58
CA VAL A 389 -7.06 27.46 23.52
C VAL A 389 -6.15 28.50 24.18
N ASP A 390 -5.37 28.08 25.18
CA ASP A 390 -4.38 28.94 25.85
C ASP A 390 -2.98 28.81 25.22
N ALA A 391 -2.26 29.94 25.12
CA ALA A 391 -0.90 30.04 24.60
C ALA A 391 0.12 29.20 25.38
N GLN A 392 -0.14 28.91 26.66
CA GLN A 392 0.74 28.05 27.49
C GLN A 392 0.49 26.55 27.28
N THR A 393 -0.58 26.15 26.59
CA THR A 393 -0.96 24.74 26.41
C THR A 393 -0.02 24.04 25.42
N ASP A 394 0.46 22.83 25.79
CA ASP A 394 1.36 21.99 24.96
C ASP A 394 2.62 22.75 24.47
N GLY A 395 3.16 23.65 25.31
CA GLY A 395 4.33 24.46 24.96
C GLY A 395 4.12 25.37 23.73
N GLY A 396 2.89 25.85 23.51
CA GLY A 396 2.51 26.70 22.38
C GLY A 396 2.15 25.96 21.09
N ARG A 397 2.29 24.62 21.05
CA ARG A 397 1.93 23.81 19.87
C ARG A 397 0.43 23.85 19.56
N ALA A 398 -0.42 23.95 20.59
CA ALA A 398 -1.86 24.09 20.40
C ALA A 398 -2.21 25.35 19.60
N VAL A 399 -1.54 26.48 19.88
CA VAL A 399 -1.70 27.72 19.11
C VAL A 399 -1.19 27.56 17.68
N GLN A 400 -0.03 26.93 17.48
CA GLN A 400 0.50 26.67 16.14
C GLN A 400 -0.45 25.82 15.27
N ARG A 401 -1.14 24.84 15.88
CA ARG A 401 -2.17 24.04 15.19
C ARG A 401 -3.37 24.90 14.78
N VAL A 402 -3.83 25.80 15.65
CA VAL A 402 -4.92 26.74 15.34
C VAL A 402 -4.52 27.73 14.24
N GLU A 403 -3.30 28.26 14.27
CA GLU A 403 -2.77 29.14 13.23
C GLU A 403 -2.67 28.41 11.88
N ALA A 404 -2.15 27.18 11.87
CA ALA A 404 -2.11 26.35 10.66
C ALA A 404 -3.51 26.08 10.10
N ALA A 405 -4.48 25.76 10.98
CA ALA A 405 -5.88 25.58 10.61
C ALA A 405 -6.48 26.85 9.98
N ALA A 406 -6.24 28.03 10.57
CA ALA A 406 -6.71 29.31 10.03
C ALA A 406 -6.09 29.62 8.65
N LEU A 407 -4.80 29.33 8.46
CA LEU A 407 -4.13 29.49 7.17
C LEU A 407 -4.72 28.58 6.09
N LEU A 408 -5.10 27.35 6.44
CA LEU A 408 -5.77 26.43 5.53
C LEU A 408 -7.18 26.90 5.15
N LEU A 409 -7.95 27.44 6.10
CA LEU A 409 -9.25 28.05 5.82
C LEU A 409 -9.12 29.26 4.87
N ALA A 410 -8.10 30.10 5.07
CA ALA A 410 -7.78 31.19 4.15
C ALA A 410 -7.37 30.67 2.76
N ALA A 411 -6.54 29.61 2.70
CA ALA A 411 -6.13 28.99 1.45
C ALA A 411 -7.33 28.39 0.68
N LEU A 412 -8.29 27.78 1.36
CA LEU A 412 -9.54 27.30 0.77
C LEU A 412 -10.34 28.44 0.13
N ARG A 413 -10.54 29.54 0.87
CA ARG A 413 -11.24 30.74 0.38
C ARG A 413 -10.58 31.38 -0.84
N GLU A 414 -9.26 31.46 -0.83
CA GLU A 414 -8.45 32.04 -1.92
C GLU A 414 -8.15 31.04 -3.04
N ARG A 415 -8.70 29.82 -2.96
CA ARG A 415 -8.51 28.75 -3.94
C ARG A 415 -7.04 28.35 -4.13
N ARG A 416 -6.20 28.52 -3.08
CA ARG A 416 -4.86 27.95 -2.97
C ARG A 416 -4.95 26.48 -2.54
N LEU A 417 -5.53 25.67 -3.43
CA LEU A 417 -5.90 24.29 -3.14
C LEU A 417 -4.70 23.35 -3.18
N TRP A 418 -4.76 22.31 -2.34
CA TRP A 418 -3.78 21.24 -2.35
C TRP A 418 -3.79 20.46 -3.66
N VAL A 419 -2.65 19.84 -3.94
CA VAL A 419 -2.48 18.89 -5.01
C VAL A 419 -2.09 17.54 -4.43
N ARG A 420 -2.30 16.52 -5.24
CA ARG A 420 -1.81 15.18 -4.96
C ARG A 420 -0.28 15.15 -5.07
N ALA A 421 0.38 14.86 -3.96
CA ALA A 421 1.82 14.65 -3.90
C ALA A 421 2.17 13.22 -4.27
N PHE A 422 1.39 12.25 -3.78
CA PHE A 422 1.59 10.84 -4.05
C PHE A 422 0.25 10.12 -4.23
N GLN A 423 0.24 9.09 -5.08
CA GLN A 423 -0.81 8.08 -5.15
C GLN A 423 -0.18 6.74 -5.49
N PHE A 424 -0.67 5.69 -4.83
CA PHE A 424 -0.26 4.33 -5.19
C PHE A 424 -0.70 4.03 -6.64
N PRO A 425 0.21 3.51 -7.48
CA PRO A 425 -0.11 3.21 -8.86
C PRO A 425 -1.12 2.04 -8.93
N GLU A 426 -1.91 2.00 -10.00
CA GLU A 426 -2.88 0.93 -10.24
C GLU A 426 -2.19 -0.44 -10.29
N TRP A 427 -2.91 -1.50 -9.93
CA TRP A 427 -2.35 -2.85 -9.76
C TRP A 427 -1.57 -3.35 -11.00
N ARG A 428 -1.94 -2.93 -12.21
CA ARG A 428 -1.25 -3.30 -13.45
C ARG A 428 0.16 -2.74 -13.55
N SER A 429 0.42 -1.57 -12.99
CA SER A 429 1.75 -0.95 -12.98
C SER A 429 2.71 -1.61 -11.98
N ALA A 430 2.21 -2.45 -11.07
CA ALA A 430 3.06 -3.28 -10.21
C ALA A 430 3.62 -4.51 -10.94
N LEU A 431 3.07 -4.89 -12.09
CA LEU A 431 3.58 -6.00 -12.92
C LEU A 431 4.94 -5.70 -13.55
N ASP A 432 5.30 -4.41 -13.66
CA ASP A 432 6.63 -3.97 -14.10
C ASP A 432 7.70 -4.17 -13.01
N LEU A 433 7.29 -4.54 -11.79
CA LEU A 433 8.18 -4.86 -10.68
C LEU A 433 8.36 -6.38 -10.56
N GLY A 434 9.57 -6.83 -10.23
CA GLY A 434 9.80 -8.21 -9.83
C GLY A 434 8.96 -8.61 -8.61
N ARG A 435 8.70 -9.92 -8.44
CA ARG A 435 7.80 -10.48 -7.41
C ARG A 435 8.03 -9.88 -6.01
N ASP A 436 9.26 -9.89 -5.51
CA ASP A 436 9.60 -9.40 -4.17
C ASP A 436 9.30 -7.89 -4.01
N ALA A 437 9.54 -7.10 -5.04
CA ALA A 437 9.27 -5.66 -5.03
C ALA A 437 7.76 -5.37 -5.06
N SER A 438 6.98 -6.20 -5.77
CA SER A 438 5.52 -6.13 -5.75
C SER A 438 4.95 -6.51 -4.38
N GLU A 439 5.47 -7.57 -3.75
CA GLU A 439 5.03 -8.00 -2.41
C GLU A 439 5.33 -6.93 -1.34
N ALA A 440 6.52 -6.31 -1.39
CA ALA A 440 6.87 -5.21 -0.50
C ALA A 440 5.99 -3.95 -0.70
N LEU A 441 5.64 -3.64 -1.96
CA LEU A 441 4.76 -2.50 -2.27
C LEU A 441 3.34 -2.74 -1.76
N GLU A 442 2.80 -3.96 -1.87
CA GLU A 442 1.48 -4.28 -1.35
C GLU A 442 1.46 -4.27 0.19
N ALA A 443 2.51 -4.79 0.85
CA ALA A 443 2.64 -4.68 2.31
C ALA A 443 2.64 -3.22 2.79
N MET A 444 3.35 -2.33 2.08
CA MET A 444 3.30 -0.89 2.37
C MET A 444 1.90 -0.30 2.16
N ARG A 445 1.19 -0.73 1.11
CA ARG A 445 -0.18 -0.30 0.82
C ARG A 445 -1.16 -0.74 1.90
N ASP A 446 -1.01 -1.95 2.44
CA ASP A 446 -1.82 -2.44 3.56
C ASP A 446 -1.58 -1.63 4.85
N ASP A 447 -0.33 -1.27 5.13
CA ASP A 447 0.01 -0.38 6.23
C ASP A 447 -0.59 1.02 6.04
N PHE A 448 -0.60 1.54 4.81
CA PHE A 448 -1.25 2.81 4.47
C PHE A 448 -2.78 2.78 4.67
N ARG A 449 -3.44 1.65 4.41
CA ARG A 449 -4.89 1.50 4.61
C ARG A 449 -5.27 1.42 6.07
N HIS A 450 -4.41 0.86 6.93
CA HIS A 450 -4.68 0.71 8.36
C HIS A 450 -4.38 1.99 9.15
N VAL A 451 -5.40 2.60 9.77
CA VAL A 451 -5.34 3.93 10.42
C VAL A 451 -4.13 4.11 11.35
N GLY A 452 -3.87 3.16 12.26
CA GLY A 452 -2.75 3.24 13.20
C GLY A 452 -1.37 3.16 12.55
N ARG A 453 -1.22 2.34 11.51
CA ARG A 453 0.06 2.13 10.80
C ARG A 453 0.33 3.26 9.80
N ARG A 454 -0.74 3.76 9.15
CA ARG A 454 -0.73 4.97 8.34
C ARG A 454 -0.16 6.17 9.09
N SER A 455 -0.53 6.36 10.36
CA SER A 455 -0.03 7.49 11.16
C SER A 455 1.50 7.43 11.32
N ALA A 456 2.06 6.24 11.60
CA ALA A 456 3.50 6.02 11.69
C ALA A 456 4.22 6.26 10.35
N LEU A 457 3.69 5.71 9.25
CA LEU A 457 4.21 5.95 7.90
C LEU A 457 4.21 7.45 7.56
N MET A 458 3.09 8.13 7.77
CA MET A 458 2.98 9.57 7.49
C MET A 458 3.86 10.42 8.39
N SER A 459 4.13 9.99 9.63
CA SER A 459 5.13 10.62 10.48
C SER A 459 6.51 10.57 9.83
N ALA A 460 6.95 9.39 9.39
CA ALA A 460 8.24 9.23 8.72
C ALA A 460 8.33 10.06 7.43
N VAL A 461 7.25 10.12 6.65
CA VAL A 461 7.19 10.95 5.43
C VAL A 461 7.31 12.44 5.77
N ARG A 462 6.68 12.92 6.84
CA ARG A 462 6.78 14.32 7.28
C ARG A 462 8.17 14.66 7.79
N ASP A 463 8.79 13.78 8.57
CA ASP A 463 10.16 13.96 9.07
C ASP A 463 11.16 14.00 7.90
N GLU A 464 10.99 13.12 6.92
CA GLU A 464 11.84 13.11 5.72
C GLU A 464 11.59 14.34 4.83
N ALA A 465 10.34 14.79 4.70
CA ALA A 465 10.02 16.04 4.00
C ALA A 465 10.64 17.26 4.71
N GLN A 466 10.64 17.28 6.05
CA GLN A 466 11.29 18.34 6.84
C GLN A 466 12.80 18.35 6.57
N ARG A 467 13.45 17.18 6.60
CA ARG A 467 14.88 17.03 6.26
C ARG A 467 15.20 17.58 4.88
N ILE A 468 14.37 17.28 3.87
CA ILE A 468 14.54 17.82 2.52
C ILE A 468 14.41 19.35 2.51
N LEU A 469 13.41 19.91 3.19
CA LEU A 469 13.20 21.36 3.22
C LEU A 469 14.35 22.11 3.89
N ASP A 470 14.90 21.56 4.98
CA ASP A 470 16.06 22.11 5.68
C ASP A 470 17.30 22.13 4.79
N LEU A 471 17.54 21.07 4.02
CA LEU A 471 18.68 21.00 3.08
C LEU A 471 18.57 21.99 1.92
N LEU A 472 17.35 22.41 1.56
CA LEU A 472 17.10 23.33 0.45
C LEU A 472 16.99 24.79 0.90
N ASP A 473 17.26 25.09 2.18
CA ASP A 473 17.06 26.40 2.81
C ASP A 473 15.64 26.96 2.62
N GLN A 474 14.64 26.08 2.54
CA GLN A 474 13.22 26.46 2.34
C GLN A 474 12.48 26.68 3.67
N GLY A 475 13.23 26.83 4.76
CA GLY A 475 12.75 27.14 6.10
C GLY A 475 12.21 25.93 6.85
N ALA A 476 12.62 25.80 8.12
CA ALA A 476 12.07 24.80 9.02
C ALA A 476 10.57 25.05 9.24
N ARG A 477 9.73 24.04 8.97
CA ARG A 477 8.32 24.07 9.33
C ARG A 477 8.19 23.29 10.63
N GLY A 478 7.66 23.91 11.68
CA GLY A 478 7.41 23.19 12.94
C GLY A 478 6.54 21.96 12.67
N ARG A 479 6.78 20.87 13.40
CA ARG A 479 6.04 19.60 13.23
C ARG A 479 4.50 19.78 13.20
N PRO A 480 3.88 20.62 14.07
CA PRO A 480 2.44 20.89 14.00
C PRO A 480 1.96 21.43 12.64
N VAL A 481 2.79 22.24 11.97
CA VAL A 481 2.47 22.79 10.66
C VAL A 481 2.56 21.70 9.59
N LEU A 482 3.59 20.84 9.62
CA LEU A 482 3.69 19.72 8.68
C LEU A 482 2.56 18.70 8.84
N ASP A 483 2.15 18.42 10.08
CA ASP A 483 1.00 17.55 10.36
C ASP A 483 -0.29 18.10 9.74
N ALA A 484 -0.45 19.44 9.73
CA ALA A 484 -1.57 20.12 9.07
C ALA A 484 -1.42 20.21 7.54
N LEU A 485 -0.20 20.25 6.98
CA LEU A 485 0.03 20.47 5.54
C LEU A 485 0.17 19.18 4.72
N ILE A 486 0.57 18.07 5.33
CA ILE A 486 0.81 16.80 4.63
C ILE A 486 -0.16 15.75 5.17
N SER A 487 -1.15 15.39 4.35
CA SER A 487 -2.28 14.58 4.80
C SER A 487 -2.55 13.41 3.86
N ALA A 488 -2.85 12.26 4.44
CA ALA A 488 -3.12 11.01 3.73
C ALA A 488 -4.60 10.65 3.79
N ARG A 489 -5.12 10.11 2.69
CA ARG A 489 -6.48 9.60 2.58
C ARG A 489 -6.46 8.24 1.88
N SER A 490 -7.05 7.25 2.56
CA SER A 490 -7.38 5.93 2.01
C SER A 490 -8.89 5.88 1.89
N LEU A 491 -9.41 5.41 0.75
CA LEU A 491 -10.84 5.28 0.50
C LEU A 491 -11.27 3.82 0.67
N ASP A 492 -12.36 3.61 1.42
CA ASP A 492 -12.93 2.28 1.61
C ASP A 492 -13.55 1.72 0.33
N MET A 493 -13.63 0.40 0.24
CA MET A 493 -14.37 -0.26 -0.83
C MET A 493 -15.86 -0.17 -0.59
N THR A 494 -16.56 0.47 -1.51
CA THR A 494 -17.98 0.22 -1.68
C THR A 494 -18.13 -1.17 -2.33
N SER A 495 -18.31 -2.24 -1.55
CA SER A 495 -18.62 -3.54 -2.16
C SER A 495 -20.03 -3.51 -2.79
N SER A 496 -20.24 -4.33 -3.82
CA SER A 496 -21.59 -4.56 -4.38
C SER A 496 -22.53 -5.26 -3.40
N GLU A 497 -21.99 -5.97 -2.41
CA GLU A 497 -22.76 -6.76 -1.44
C GLU A 497 -23.32 -5.94 -0.26
N THR A 498 -22.81 -4.74 0.00
CA THR A 498 -23.01 -4.08 1.31
C THR A 498 -24.44 -3.67 1.62
N GLU A 499 -25.07 -2.84 0.79
CA GLU A 499 -26.33 -2.16 1.18
C GLU A 499 -27.48 -2.44 0.23
N VAL A 500 -27.36 -2.18 -1.07
CA VAL A 500 -28.45 -2.45 -2.03
C VAL A 500 -28.74 -3.95 -2.11
N GLY A 501 -27.72 -4.80 -1.91
CA GLY A 501 -27.86 -6.27 -1.85
C GLY A 501 -28.84 -6.75 -0.78
N ARG A 502 -29.09 -5.96 0.28
CA ARG A 502 -30.05 -6.33 1.35
C ARG A 502 -31.52 -6.16 0.94
N ALA A 503 -31.78 -5.50 -0.19
CA ALA A 503 -33.13 -5.34 -0.73
C ALA A 503 -33.79 -6.70 -0.95
N TYR A 504 -35.03 -6.85 -0.48
CA TYR A 504 -35.81 -8.05 -0.76
C TYR A 504 -36.42 -7.99 -2.15
N VAL A 505 -36.23 -9.08 -2.90
CA VAL A 505 -36.91 -9.31 -4.17
C VAL A 505 -38.11 -10.22 -3.93
N ILE A 506 -39.29 -9.63 -4.09
CA ILE A 506 -40.58 -10.27 -3.82
C ILE A 506 -41.01 -11.10 -5.01
N ARG A 507 -41.21 -12.39 -4.76
CA ARG A 507 -41.78 -13.36 -5.72
C ARG A 507 -43.21 -13.73 -5.33
N SER A 508 -44.06 -13.85 -6.36
CA SER A 508 -45.47 -14.21 -6.21
C SER A 508 -45.65 -15.69 -5.87
N SER A 509 -45.02 -16.59 -6.62
CA SER A 509 -45.20 -18.05 -6.51
C SER A 509 -44.07 -18.80 -5.82
N ALA A 510 -42.98 -18.12 -5.45
CA ALA A 510 -41.80 -18.72 -4.83
C ALA A 510 -41.34 -17.94 -3.58
N ALA A 511 -40.37 -18.49 -2.87
CA ALA A 511 -39.70 -17.80 -1.78
C ALA A 511 -39.05 -16.50 -2.30
N SER A 512 -39.23 -15.43 -1.53
CA SER A 512 -38.53 -14.16 -1.77
C SER A 512 -37.11 -14.27 -1.25
N TYR A 513 -36.19 -13.56 -1.88
CA TYR A 513 -34.75 -13.68 -1.64
C TYR A 513 -34.12 -12.30 -1.51
N GLN A 514 -32.92 -12.21 -0.95
CA GLN A 514 -32.17 -10.95 -0.91
C GLN A 514 -31.43 -10.72 -2.23
N PHE A 515 -31.39 -9.48 -2.69
CA PHE A 515 -30.74 -9.13 -3.96
C PHE A 515 -29.25 -9.51 -4.01
N SER A 516 -28.57 -9.62 -2.86
CA SER A 516 -27.22 -10.15 -2.72
C SER A 516 -27.07 -11.57 -3.29
N GLU A 517 -28.06 -12.43 -3.12
CA GLU A 517 -28.06 -13.79 -3.68
C GLU A 517 -28.05 -13.75 -5.23
N TRP A 518 -28.69 -12.75 -5.82
CA TRP A 518 -28.70 -12.54 -7.27
C TRP A 518 -27.38 -11.95 -7.78
N LEU A 519 -26.76 -11.04 -7.02
CA LEU A 519 -25.45 -10.48 -7.35
C LEU A 519 -24.35 -11.55 -7.31
N ALA A 520 -24.36 -12.40 -6.29
CA ALA A 520 -23.40 -13.50 -6.13
C ALA A 520 -23.38 -14.43 -7.35
N ALA A 521 -24.54 -14.65 -7.99
CA ALA A 521 -24.66 -15.54 -9.14
C ALA A 521 -24.07 -14.98 -10.45
N ARG A 522 -23.92 -13.65 -10.61
CA ARG A 522 -23.49 -13.01 -11.88
C ARG A 522 -22.03 -12.54 -11.88
N GLY A 523 -21.38 -12.54 -10.73
CA GLY A 523 -20.07 -11.91 -10.55
C GLY A 523 -20.18 -10.38 -10.56
N SER A 524 -19.60 -9.73 -9.55
CA SER A 524 -19.72 -8.28 -9.39
C SER A 524 -18.79 -7.53 -10.36
N TRP A 525 -19.36 -7.08 -11.48
CA TRP A 525 -18.70 -6.12 -12.37
C TRP A 525 -18.32 -4.82 -11.64
N LEU A 526 -19.08 -4.45 -10.58
CA LEU A 526 -18.84 -3.27 -9.76
C LEU A 526 -17.58 -3.42 -8.91
N ASP A 527 -17.34 -4.61 -8.34
CA ASP A 527 -16.12 -4.87 -7.58
C ASP A 527 -14.88 -4.82 -8.49
N GLN A 528 -15.00 -5.32 -9.73
CA GLN A 528 -13.95 -5.18 -10.74
C GLN A 528 -13.70 -3.71 -11.12
N TYR A 529 -14.76 -2.92 -11.32
CA TYR A 529 -14.63 -1.48 -11.58
C TYR A 529 -13.96 -0.76 -10.42
N ASN A 530 -14.39 -1.04 -9.20
CA ASN A 530 -13.86 -0.41 -8.00
C ASN A 530 -12.40 -0.81 -7.78
N ALA A 531 -12.02 -2.08 -8.00
CA ALA A 531 -10.65 -2.57 -7.84
C ALA A 531 -9.64 -1.84 -8.74
N GLY A 532 -10.08 -1.30 -9.88
CA GLY A 532 -9.26 -0.47 -10.76
C GLY A 532 -9.11 0.98 -10.33
N GLN A 533 -9.89 1.48 -9.37
CA GLN A 533 -9.83 2.89 -8.96
C GLN A 533 -8.68 3.15 -8.00
N ALA A 534 -8.01 4.29 -8.17
CA ALA A 534 -7.04 4.79 -7.21
C ALA A 534 -7.72 5.24 -5.91
N ARG A 535 -7.20 4.80 -4.76
CA ARG A 535 -7.82 5.03 -3.44
C ARG A 535 -6.90 5.68 -2.43
N ASP A 536 -5.61 5.43 -2.59
CA ASP A 536 -4.60 5.70 -1.59
C ASP A 536 -3.79 6.92 -2.02
N HIS A 537 -4.03 8.04 -1.34
CA HIS A 537 -3.59 9.37 -1.77
C HIS A 537 -2.88 10.13 -0.65
N VAL A 538 -1.84 10.89 -1.00
CA VAL A 538 -1.22 11.90 -0.14
C VAL A 538 -1.38 13.27 -0.80
N PHE A 539 -1.91 14.22 -0.05
CA PHE A 539 -2.15 15.60 -0.48
C PHE A 539 -1.31 16.58 0.33
N CYS A 540 -0.88 17.66 -0.31
CA CYS A 540 -0.19 18.78 0.33
C CYS A 540 -0.25 20.05 -0.54
N PRO A 541 0.24 21.21 -0.05
CA PRO A 541 0.39 22.40 -0.86
C PRO A 541 1.23 22.17 -2.14
N PRO A 542 0.89 22.82 -3.27
CA PRO A 542 1.59 22.64 -4.55
C PRO A 542 3.12 22.80 -4.48
N GLU A 543 3.60 23.75 -3.68
CA GLU A 543 5.01 24.06 -3.49
C GLU A 543 5.81 22.95 -2.78
N MET A 544 5.14 22.06 -2.04
CA MET A 544 5.76 20.94 -1.33
C MET A 544 5.61 19.61 -2.07
N ALA A 545 4.77 19.54 -3.11
CA ALA A 545 4.33 18.27 -3.67
C ALA A 545 5.46 17.39 -4.20
N ASP A 546 6.46 17.99 -4.83
CA ASP A 546 7.61 17.26 -5.37
C ASP A 546 8.55 16.81 -4.22
N VAL A 547 8.68 17.61 -3.16
CA VAL A 547 9.42 17.27 -1.93
C VAL A 547 8.76 16.09 -1.21
N VAL A 548 7.45 16.15 -1.01
CA VAL A 548 6.67 15.09 -0.36
C VAL A 548 6.72 13.80 -1.18
N PHE A 549 6.71 13.89 -2.52
CA PHE A 549 6.88 12.72 -3.38
C PHE A 549 8.24 12.04 -3.16
N VAL A 550 9.33 12.82 -3.17
CA VAL A 550 10.69 12.30 -2.96
C VAL A 550 10.87 11.73 -1.54
N ALA A 551 10.31 12.41 -0.53
CA ALA A 551 10.27 11.91 0.85
C ALA A 551 9.53 10.57 0.94
N PHE A 552 8.36 10.47 0.28
CA PHE A 552 7.57 9.24 0.26
C PHE A 552 8.31 8.09 -0.42
N GLU A 553 8.93 8.32 -1.57
CA GLU A 553 9.75 7.33 -2.28
C GLU A 553 10.91 6.83 -1.41
N ARG A 554 11.61 7.73 -0.72
CA ARG A 554 12.69 7.36 0.16
C ARG A 554 12.20 6.55 1.36
N VAL A 555 11.11 6.95 2.01
CA VAL A 555 10.53 6.21 3.13
C VAL A 555 10.04 4.83 2.69
N ALA A 556 9.37 4.74 1.53
CA ALA A 556 8.95 3.48 0.93
C ALA A 556 10.14 2.51 0.78
N ARG A 557 11.26 3.03 0.25
CA ARG A 557 12.44 2.22 -0.01
C ARG A 557 13.23 1.87 1.25
N MET A 558 13.40 2.82 2.18
CA MET A 558 14.24 2.64 3.37
C MET A 558 13.52 1.84 4.46
N VAL A 559 12.23 2.06 4.67
CA VAL A 559 11.46 1.44 5.75
C VAL A 559 10.80 0.15 5.29
N PHE A 560 10.17 0.15 4.11
CA PHE A 560 9.39 -0.99 3.62
C PHE A 560 10.14 -1.84 2.61
N ARG A 561 11.35 -1.44 2.20
CA ARG A 561 12.11 -2.05 1.09
C ARG A 561 11.33 -2.05 -0.24
N ALA A 562 10.22 -1.31 -0.31
CA ALA A 562 9.35 -1.23 -1.47
C ALA A 562 9.98 -0.33 -2.53
N ARG A 563 9.94 -0.79 -3.78
CA ARG A 563 10.31 0.02 -4.95
C ARG A 563 9.04 0.58 -5.57
N LEU A 564 9.03 1.88 -5.83
CA LEU A 564 7.96 2.51 -6.57
C LEU A 564 8.14 2.24 -8.08
N PRO A 565 7.08 1.86 -8.82
CA PRO A 565 7.11 1.81 -10.28
C PRO A 565 7.43 3.18 -10.89
N ASP A 566 8.01 3.20 -12.08
CA ASP A 566 8.36 4.44 -12.78
C ASP A 566 7.12 5.31 -13.08
N SER A 567 5.96 4.66 -13.28
CA SER A 567 4.66 5.31 -13.46
C SER A 567 4.13 6.02 -12.20
N SER A 568 4.74 5.84 -11.02
CA SER A 568 4.27 6.43 -9.76
C SER A 568 4.26 7.96 -9.80
N ALA A 569 5.26 8.56 -10.46
CA ALA A 569 5.31 10.02 -10.63
C ALA A 569 4.13 10.51 -11.48
N GLU A 570 3.84 9.81 -12.58
CA GLU A 570 2.75 10.15 -13.50
C GLU A 570 1.37 9.94 -12.85
N ALA A 571 1.16 8.83 -12.14
CA ALA A 571 -0.04 8.57 -11.36
C ALA A 571 -0.29 9.68 -10.31
N SER A 572 0.80 10.16 -9.72
CA SER A 572 0.82 11.28 -8.76
C SER A 572 0.73 12.66 -9.43
N LYS A 573 0.62 12.74 -10.76
CA LYS A 573 0.63 13.97 -11.57
C LYS A 573 1.87 14.85 -11.31
N ARG A 574 2.99 14.23 -10.95
CA ARG A 574 4.30 14.88 -10.82
C ARG A 574 4.96 14.89 -12.19
N ARG A 575 5.75 15.93 -12.47
CA ARG A 575 6.54 15.98 -13.72
C ARG A 575 7.86 15.24 -13.47
N PRO A 576 8.17 14.16 -14.20
CA PRO A 576 9.41 13.40 -14.00
C PRO A 576 10.67 14.28 -14.06
N THR A 577 10.68 15.29 -14.93
CA THR A 577 11.79 16.25 -15.06
C THR A 577 12.01 17.08 -13.79
N LYS A 578 10.94 17.60 -13.17
CA LYS A 578 11.03 18.36 -11.91
C LYS A 578 11.47 17.50 -10.73
N VAL A 579 10.94 16.28 -10.63
CA VAL A 579 11.35 15.31 -9.61
C VAL A 579 12.84 15.01 -9.77
N LEU A 580 13.30 14.72 -10.99
CA LEU A 580 14.71 14.46 -11.26
C LEU A 580 15.62 15.65 -10.93
N GLU A 581 15.20 16.87 -11.28
CA GLU A 581 15.93 18.10 -10.95
C GLU A 581 16.05 18.28 -9.42
N LEU A 582 14.96 18.07 -8.68
CA LEU A 582 14.96 18.07 -7.22
C LEU A 582 15.92 17.01 -6.66
N LYS A 583 15.84 15.76 -7.14
CA LYS A 583 16.75 14.70 -6.70
C LYS A 583 18.21 15.06 -6.96
N ARG A 584 18.54 15.67 -8.12
CA ARG A 584 19.90 16.13 -8.44
C ARG A 584 20.38 17.22 -7.50
N ARG A 585 19.53 18.22 -7.21
CA ARG A 585 19.84 19.28 -6.23
C ARG A 585 20.13 18.70 -4.85
N LEU A 586 19.32 17.75 -4.39
CA LEU A 586 19.56 17.04 -3.13
C LEU A 586 20.88 16.27 -3.12
N GLY A 587 21.32 15.75 -4.26
CA GLY A 587 22.64 15.14 -4.43
C GLY A 587 23.81 16.08 -4.11
N LEU A 588 23.68 17.38 -4.38
CA LEU A 588 24.71 18.38 -4.06
C LEU A 588 24.89 18.57 -2.55
N HIS A 589 23.86 18.23 -1.75
CA HIS A 589 23.89 18.28 -0.29
C HIS A 589 24.09 16.89 0.34
N HIS A 590 24.66 15.94 -0.40
CA HIS A 590 24.95 14.59 0.08
C HIS A 590 23.74 13.79 0.60
N TYR A 591 22.53 14.17 0.20
CA TYR A 591 21.29 13.57 0.69
C TYR A 591 21.17 12.06 0.42
N TRP A 592 21.78 11.57 -0.66
CA TRP A 592 21.63 10.20 -1.15
C TRP A 592 22.68 9.19 -0.64
N GLN A 593 23.61 9.60 0.24
CA GLN A 593 24.74 8.76 0.67
C GLN A 593 24.31 7.43 1.30
N ASP A 594 23.23 7.44 2.08
CA ASP A 594 22.66 6.30 2.81
C ASP A 594 21.45 5.66 2.10
N ALA A 595 21.13 6.10 0.88
CA ALA A 595 19.96 5.63 0.13
C ALA A 595 20.33 4.57 -0.92
N PRO A 596 19.48 3.58 -1.22
CA PRO A 596 19.69 2.65 -2.34
C PRO A 596 19.82 3.31 -3.71
N TYR A 597 20.65 2.73 -4.59
CA TYR A 597 20.97 3.29 -5.90
C TYR A 597 19.76 3.47 -6.84
N ASP A 598 18.70 2.70 -6.63
CA ASP A 598 17.52 2.66 -7.48
C ASP A 598 16.63 3.90 -7.31
N ILE A 599 16.70 4.59 -6.17
CA ILE A 599 15.99 5.86 -5.92
C ILE A 599 16.85 7.11 -6.16
N ARG A 600 18.18 6.95 -6.28
CA ARG A 600 19.12 8.04 -6.58
C ARG A 600 18.93 8.57 -8.02
N PRO A 601 19.29 9.83 -8.31
CA PRO A 601 19.43 10.31 -9.68
C PRO A 601 20.34 9.39 -10.52
N PHE A 602 20.02 9.25 -11.81
CA PHE A 602 20.92 8.53 -12.72
C PHE A 602 22.29 9.23 -12.79
N PRO A 603 23.42 8.53 -12.56
CA PRO A 603 24.75 9.13 -12.54
C PRO A 603 25.11 9.78 -13.88
N PRO A 604 25.62 11.02 -13.91
CA PRO A 604 26.03 11.70 -15.14
C PRO A 604 27.07 10.91 -15.94
N ARG A 605 28.04 10.27 -15.27
CA ARG A 605 29.05 9.44 -15.94
C ARG A 605 28.44 8.34 -16.80
N LEU A 606 27.41 7.66 -16.31
CA LEU A 606 26.76 6.55 -17.01
C LEU A 606 25.92 7.02 -18.21
N ALA A 607 25.59 8.32 -18.31
CA ALA A 607 24.85 8.87 -19.43
C ALA A 607 25.75 9.29 -20.61
N GLN A 608 27.08 9.17 -20.46
CA GLN A 608 28.03 9.54 -21.51
C GLN A 608 28.11 8.46 -22.60
N ALA A 609 28.22 8.87 -23.85
CA ALA A 609 28.17 7.97 -25.01
C ALA A 609 29.35 6.98 -25.09
N ASP A 610 30.48 7.26 -24.43
CA ASP A 610 31.65 6.38 -24.38
C ASP A 610 31.41 5.13 -23.52
N VAL A 611 30.48 5.19 -22.56
CA VAL A 611 30.19 4.09 -21.63
C VAL A 611 29.65 2.88 -22.38
N GLU A 612 28.63 3.07 -23.21
CA GLU A 612 28.00 1.98 -23.96
C GLU A 612 29.02 1.31 -24.89
N LYS A 613 29.77 2.11 -25.67
CA LYS A 613 30.81 1.60 -26.58
C LYS A 613 31.91 0.86 -25.82
N GLY A 614 32.32 1.38 -24.66
CA GLY A 614 33.36 0.81 -23.82
C GLY A 614 32.96 -0.52 -23.16
N LEU A 615 31.68 -0.73 -22.88
CA LEU A 615 31.18 -1.95 -22.23
C LEU A 615 30.80 -3.07 -23.19
N ARG A 616 30.69 -2.84 -24.50
CA ARG A 616 30.37 -3.89 -25.49
C ARG A 616 31.23 -5.16 -25.37
N PRO A 617 32.56 -5.09 -25.16
CA PRO A 617 33.36 -6.30 -24.95
C PRO A 617 32.95 -7.07 -23.69
N PHE A 618 32.63 -6.35 -22.61
CA PHE A 618 32.18 -6.95 -21.36
C PHE A 618 30.78 -7.54 -21.49
N TYR A 619 29.84 -6.90 -22.20
CA TYR A 619 28.51 -7.48 -22.44
C TYR A 619 28.60 -8.83 -23.14
N ARG A 620 29.44 -8.94 -24.18
CA ARG A 620 29.69 -10.23 -24.86
C ARG A 620 30.34 -11.28 -23.96
N LEU A 621 31.10 -10.85 -22.96
CA LEU A 621 31.67 -11.74 -21.95
C LEU A 621 30.57 -12.20 -20.98
N HIS A 622 29.76 -11.27 -20.48
CA HIS A 622 28.68 -11.53 -19.54
C HIS A 622 27.59 -12.42 -20.17
N ASP A 623 27.24 -12.24 -21.45
CA ASP A 623 26.30 -13.10 -22.17
C ASP A 623 26.78 -14.57 -22.26
N LYS A 624 28.09 -14.80 -22.18
CA LYS A 624 28.68 -16.16 -22.16
C LYS A 624 28.79 -16.74 -20.75
N TYR A 625 28.52 -15.94 -19.72
CA TYR A 625 28.59 -16.37 -18.33
C TYR A 625 27.26 -17.01 -17.92
N PHE A 626 27.28 -18.30 -17.61
CA PHE A 626 26.13 -19.06 -17.17
C PHE A 626 25.86 -18.79 -15.69
N GLN A 627 25.05 -17.76 -15.41
CA GLN A 627 24.69 -17.40 -14.03
C GLN A 627 23.99 -18.57 -13.31
N PRO A 628 24.34 -18.82 -12.03
CA PRO A 628 23.62 -19.79 -11.21
C PRO A 628 22.23 -19.27 -10.83
N VAL A 629 21.19 -20.07 -11.11
CA VAL A 629 19.78 -19.78 -10.76
C VAL A 629 19.55 -20.06 -9.26
N ARG A 630 18.87 -19.16 -8.53
CA ARG A 630 18.42 -19.45 -7.15
C ARG A 630 17.12 -20.27 -7.15
N ASP A 631 16.95 -21.13 -6.15
CA ASP A 631 15.66 -21.78 -5.89
C ASP A 631 14.58 -20.71 -5.66
N GLY A 632 13.55 -20.69 -6.51
CA GLY A 632 12.43 -19.73 -6.46
C GLY A 632 12.51 -18.56 -7.44
N GLU A 633 13.63 -18.32 -8.13
CA GLU A 633 13.74 -17.35 -9.22
C GLU A 633 13.22 -17.99 -10.54
N VAL A 634 11.93 -17.77 -10.87
CA VAL A 634 11.37 -18.13 -12.19
C VAL A 634 11.80 -17.03 -13.19
N GLY A 635 12.66 -17.39 -14.14
CA GLY A 635 13.42 -16.46 -14.96
C GLY A 635 12.61 -15.58 -15.92
N GLN A 636 12.58 -14.28 -15.67
CA GLN A 636 12.85 -13.32 -16.72
C GLN A 636 14.37 -13.17 -16.83
N GLU A 637 14.96 -13.51 -17.97
CA GLU A 637 16.37 -13.20 -18.25
C GLU A 637 16.51 -11.68 -18.34
N ILE A 638 17.05 -11.05 -17.29
CA ILE A 638 17.41 -9.63 -17.33
C ILE A 638 18.64 -9.51 -18.26
N PRO A 639 18.57 -8.71 -19.33
CA PRO A 639 19.69 -8.52 -20.24
C PRO A 639 20.99 -8.08 -19.54
N ALA A 640 22.13 -8.54 -20.04
CA ALA A 640 23.46 -8.32 -19.44
C ALA A 640 23.82 -6.83 -19.29
N ASP A 641 23.35 -5.98 -20.19
CA ASP A 641 23.53 -4.53 -20.16
C ASP A 641 22.79 -3.89 -18.98
N ALA A 642 21.52 -4.25 -18.75
CA ALA A 642 20.72 -3.78 -17.63
C ALA A 642 21.32 -4.20 -16.29
N GLN A 643 21.80 -5.44 -16.17
CA GLN A 643 22.47 -5.92 -14.95
C GLN A 643 23.79 -5.18 -14.70
N THR A 644 24.58 -4.94 -15.76
CA THR A 644 25.85 -4.21 -15.64
C THR A 644 25.62 -2.76 -15.21
N LEU A 645 24.63 -2.08 -15.79
CA LEU A 645 24.27 -0.72 -15.39
C LEU A 645 23.74 -0.68 -13.95
N ALA A 646 22.94 -1.65 -13.52
CA ALA A 646 22.50 -1.76 -12.14
C ALA A 646 23.68 -1.94 -11.17
N TRP A 647 24.66 -2.79 -11.52
CA TRP A 647 25.86 -2.98 -10.71
C TRP A 647 26.69 -1.69 -10.60
N LEU A 648 26.92 -0.99 -11.72
CA LEU A 648 27.67 0.27 -11.75
C LEU A 648 26.99 1.38 -10.94
N ARG A 649 25.65 1.41 -10.90
CA ARG A 649 24.90 2.40 -10.11
C ARG A 649 25.06 2.21 -8.60
N GLN A 650 25.52 1.05 -8.12
CA GLN A 650 25.78 0.80 -6.69
C GLN A 650 26.97 1.60 -6.16
N PHE A 651 27.80 2.21 -7.01
CA PHE A 651 28.90 3.07 -6.57
C PHE A 651 28.45 4.52 -6.32
N ASP A 652 29.04 5.15 -5.31
CA ASP A 652 28.56 6.41 -4.74
C ASP A 652 28.92 7.68 -5.53
N ASN A 653 29.89 7.60 -6.44
CA ASN A 653 30.36 8.76 -7.21
C ASN A 653 30.90 8.39 -8.60
N ASP A 654 30.96 9.39 -9.49
CA ASP A 654 31.36 9.24 -10.90
C ASP A 654 32.82 8.79 -11.07
N SER A 655 33.71 9.14 -10.13
CA SER A 655 35.11 8.69 -10.14
C SER A 655 35.21 7.19 -9.89
N HIS A 656 34.47 6.66 -8.92
CA HIS A 656 34.38 5.23 -8.64
C HIS A 656 33.70 4.48 -9.78
N ILE A 657 32.66 5.05 -10.39
CA ILE A 657 32.03 4.49 -11.59
C ILE A 657 33.06 4.39 -12.74
N SER A 658 33.91 5.41 -12.93
CA SER A 658 34.94 5.41 -13.96
C SER A 658 36.00 4.32 -13.73
N CYS A 659 36.44 4.14 -12.47
CA CYS A 659 37.30 3.01 -12.10
C CYS A 659 36.61 1.66 -12.34
N ALA A 660 35.35 1.51 -11.94
CA ALA A 660 34.58 0.29 -12.17
C ALA A 660 34.41 -0.03 -13.65
N LEU A 661 34.14 0.98 -14.50
CA LEU A 661 34.09 0.84 -15.96
C LEU A 661 35.43 0.35 -16.53
N ARG A 662 36.56 0.87 -16.03
CA ARG A 662 37.89 0.41 -16.41
C ARG A 662 38.12 -1.04 -16.00
N LEU A 663 37.74 -1.43 -14.78
CA LEU A 663 37.84 -2.82 -14.33
C LEU A 663 37.06 -3.78 -15.22
N LEU A 664 35.81 -3.46 -15.55
CA LEU A 664 34.97 -4.32 -16.40
C LEU A 664 35.59 -4.56 -17.78
N LYS A 665 36.30 -3.57 -18.34
CA LYS A 665 37.04 -3.72 -19.63
C LYS A 665 38.22 -4.68 -19.52
N SER A 666 38.79 -4.85 -18.33
CA SER A 666 39.96 -5.71 -18.08
C SER A 666 39.60 -7.09 -17.54
N VAL A 667 38.31 -7.41 -17.35
CA VAL A 667 37.89 -8.76 -16.94
C VAL A 667 38.23 -9.77 -18.04
N LYS A 668 38.98 -10.82 -17.66
CA LYS A 668 39.32 -11.93 -18.55
C LYS A 668 38.46 -13.14 -18.22
N MET A 669 37.80 -13.72 -19.23
CA MET A 669 37.14 -15.00 -19.11
C MET A 669 38.03 -16.09 -19.70
N LEU A 670 38.34 -17.13 -18.92
CA LEU A 670 39.03 -18.33 -19.40
C LEU A 670 38.02 -19.22 -20.10
N ASP A 671 38.11 -19.32 -21.42
CA ASP A 671 37.20 -20.13 -22.22
C ASP A 671 37.87 -21.42 -22.71
N ARG A 672 37.10 -22.22 -23.47
CA ARG A 672 37.53 -23.49 -24.06
C ARG A 672 38.87 -23.39 -24.80
N LYS A 673 39.17 -22.26 -25.47
CA LYS A 673 40.43 -22.07 -26.21
C LYS A 673 41.62 -21.91 -25.27
N ASP A 674 41.46 -21.22 -24.14
CA ASP A 674 42.54 -21.04 -23.16
C ASP A 674 42.97 -22.39 -22.57
N VAL A 675 42.03 -23.31 -22.38
CA VAL A 675 42.29 -24.68 -21.89
C VAL A 675 43.09 -25.48 -22.92
N THR A 676 42.64 -25.48 -24.18
CA THR A 676 43.35 -26.15 -25.27
C THR A 676 44.77 -25.60 -25.42
N GLN A 677 44.94 -24.28 -25.39
CA GLN A 677 46.26 -23.64 -25.47
C GLN A 677 47.14 -23.95 -24.25
N ALA A 678 46.55 -24.03 -23.06
CA ALA A 678 47.28 -24.40 -21.85
C ALA A 678 47.84 -25.82 -21.96
N LEU A 679 47.05 -26.75 -22.48
CA LEU A 679 47.48 -28.12 -22.72
C LEU A 679 48.57 -28.21 -23.78
N GLU A 680 48.42 -27.51 -24.91
CA GLU A 680 49.46 -27.46 -25.95
C GLU A 680 50.78 -26.87 -25.42
N LYS A 681 50.73 -25.80 -24.61
CA LYS A 681 51.94 -25.23 -23.98
C LYS A 681 52.61 -26.20 -23.02
N LEU A 682 51.85 -26.94 -22.21
CA LEU A 682 52.40 -27.96 -21.33
C LEU A 682 53.14 -29.02 -22.13
N LEU A 683 52.50 -29.57 -23.17
CA LEU A 683 53.05 -30.64 -24.01
C LEU A 683 54.29 -30.18 -24.79
N ASN A 684 54.29 -28.94 -25.29
CA ASN A 684 55.47 -28.37 -25.95
C ASN A 684 56.65 -28.18 -24.98
N ALA A 685 56.37 -27.77 -23.74
CA ALA A 685 57.40 -27.60 -22.72
C ALA A 685 57.88 -28.93 -22.13
N ASN A 686 57.03 -29.97 -22.16
CA ASN A 686 57.28 -31.29 -21.57
C ASN A 686 56.78 -32.40 -22.53
N PRO A 687 57.52 -32.71 -23.61
CA PRO A 687 57.12 -33.68 -24.62
C PRO A 687 56.84 -35.09 -24.07
N GLU A 688 57.39 -35.42 -22.90
CA GLU A 688 57.14 -36.68 -22.20
C GLU A 688 55.67 -36.94 -21.81
N PHE A 689 54.80 -35.93 -21.84
CA PHE A 689 53.38 -36.07 -21.55
C PHE A 689 52.52 -36.24 -22.82
N GLU A 690 53.14 -36.25 -24.01
CA GLU A 690 52.43 -36.49 -25.27
C GLU A 690 51.74 -37.85 -25.27
N GLY A 691 50.46 -37.88 -25.67
CA GLY A 691 49.63 -39.08 -25.57
C GLY A 691 49.21 -39.42 -24.14
N GLY A 692 49.36 -38.52 -23.17
CA GLY A 692 48.89 -38.71 -21.80
C GLY A 692 47.38 -38.89 -21.66
N TRP A 693 46.94 -39.31 -20.48
CA TRP A 693 45.55 -39.47 -20.09
C TRP A 693 45.09 -38.28 -19.24
N VAL A 694 44.05 -37.57 -19.67
CA VAL A 694 43.54 -36.39 -18.96
C VAL A 694 42.54 -36.81 -17.89
N VAL A 695 42.74 -36.30 -16.67
CA VAL A 695 41.92 -36.58 -15.50
C VAL A 695 41.45 -35.27 -14.89
N PRO A 696 40.16 -35.11 -14.52
CA PRO A 696 39.72 -33.93 -13.79
C PRO A 696 40.38 -33.88 -12.39
N PHE A 697 40.87 -32.71 -11.99
CA PHE A 697 41.45 -32.52 -10.67
C PHE A 697 40.36 -32.21 -9.64
N GLY A 698 40.14 -33.10 -8.67
CA GLY A 698 39.12 -32.94 -7.62
C GLY A 698 37.92 -33.90 -7.77
N SER A 699 36.79 -33.52 -7.20
CA SER A 699 35.54 -34.28 -7.24
C SER A 699 34.77 -34.04 -8.55
N PRO A 700 33.82 -34.91 -8.94
CA PRO A 700 33.01 -34.72 -10.15
C PRO A 700 32.23 -33.39 -10.21
N ARG A 701 32.01 -32.74 -9.06
CA ARG A 701 31.32 -31.45 -8.92
C ARG A 701 32.23 -30.23 -9.02
N ASP A 702 33.55 -30.42 -9.15
CA ASP A 702 34.53 -29.33 -9.24
C ASP A 702 34.71 -28.85 -10.69
N SER A 703 35.28 -27.63 -10.83
CA SER A 703 35.57 -26.99 -12.12
C SER A 703 36.41 -27.88 -13.05
N GLY A 704 37.27 -28.74 -12.50
CA GLY A 704 38.13 -29.66 -13.24
C GLY A 704 37.38 -30.60 -14.19
N SER A 705 36.12 -30.98 -13.92
CA SER A 705 35.34 -31.85 -14.81
C SER A 705 34.96 -31.17 -16.14
N ILE A 706 34.65 -29.87 -16.08
CA ILE A 706 34.36 -29.05 -17.26
C ILE A 706 35.64 -28.80 -18.06
N GLN A 707 36.77 -28.54 -17.39
CA GLN A 707 38.05 -28.32 -18.06
C GLN A 707 38.56 -29.60 -18.74
N ALA A 708 38.36 -30.76 -18.09
CA ALA A 708 38.68 -32.06 -18.67
C ALA A 708 37.84 -32.34 -19.92
N TYR A 709 36.55 -31.96 -19.95
CA TYR A 709 35.71 -32.05 -21.16
C TYR A 709 36.28 -31.20 -22.32
N PHE A 710 36.76 -29.99 -22.04
CA PHE A 710 37.39 -29.14 -23.08
C PHE A 710 38.71 -29.70 -23.61
N ALA A 711 39.38 -30.59 -22.88
CA ALA A 711 40.60 -31.25 -23.33
C ALA A 711 40.33 -32.27 -24.47
N ASP A 712 39.10 -32.77 -24.65
CA ASP A 712 38.76 -33.71 -25.73
C ASP A 712 38.96 -33.10 -27.13
N ASP A 713 38.89 -31.78 -27.28
CA ASP A 713 39.17 -31.10 -28.55
C ASP A 713 40.57 -31.37 -29.09
N VAL A 714 41.50 -31.58 -28.17
CA VAL A 714 42.91 -31.80 -28.47
C VAL A 714 43.19 -33.27 -28.80
N ARG A 715 42.24 -34.17 -28.50
CA ARG A 715 42.25 -35.59 -28.90
C ARG A 715 42.18 -35.76 -30.42
N SER A 716 41.43 -34.90 -31.10
CA SER A 716 41.34 -34.88 -32.57
C SER A 716 42.71 -34.66 -33.26
N ARG A 717 43.66 -34.05 -32.53
CA ARG A 717 45.03 -33.77 -32.97
C ARG A 717 46.04 -34.82 -32.51
N LYS A 718 45.58 -35.93 -31.90
CA LYS A 718 46.37 -37.03 -31.30
C LYS A 718 47.32 -36.62 -30.16
N LEU A 719 47.12 -35.45 -29.56
CA LEU A 719 47.99 -34.93 -28.49
C LEU A 719 47.75 -35.59 -27.13
N ILE A 720 46.54 -36.13 -26.91
CA ILE A 720 46.17 -36.95 -25.74
C ILE A 720 45.55 -38.27 -26.20
N SER A 721 45.64 -39.31 -25.37
CA SER A 721 45.18 -40.65 -25.76
C SER A 721 43.89 -41.11 -25.08
N GLY A 722 43.46 -40.43 -24.02
CA GLY A 722 42.20 -40.71 -23.33
C GLY A 722 41.82 -39.64 -22.31
N LEU A 723 40.56 -39.66 -21.90
CA LEU A 723 39.94 -38.73 -20.98
C LEU A 723 39.01 -39.53 -20.06
N GLY A 724 39.17 -39.39 -18.74
CA GLY A 724 38.34 -40.12 -17.79
C GLY A 724 38.76 -39.92 -16.33
N SER A 725 38.03 -40.56 -15.42
CA SER A 725 38.36 -40.58 -13.99
C SER A 725 39.63 -41.41 -13.70
N LEU A 726 40.19 -41.28 -12.49
CA LEU A 726 41.29 -42.15 -12.05
C LEU A 726 40.89 -43.63 -12.00
N GLU A 727 39.62 -43.93 -11.77
CA GLU A 727 39.09 -45.29 -11.76
C GLU A 727 39.13 -45.91 -13.17
N GLU A 728 38.66 -45.16 -14.17
CA GLU A 728 38.69 -45.56 -15.58
C GLU A 728 40.14 -45.76 -16.05
N TYR A 729 41.04 -44.84 -15.69
CA TYR A 729 42.47 -44.94 -16.02
C TYR A 729 43.11 -46.24 -15.51
N VAL A 730 42.82 -46.63 -14.25
CA VAL A 730 43.32 -47.87 -13.66
C VAL A 730 42.70 -49.10 -14.34
N SER A 731 41.41 -49.05 -14.68
CA SER A 731 40.71 -50.15 -15.34
C SER A 731 41.24 -50.44 -16.76
N GLU A 732 41.64 -49.41 -17.50
CA GLU A 732 42.15 -49.55 -18.87
C GLU A 732 43.65 -49.89 -18.95
N SER A 733 44.35 -49.93 -17.82
CA SER A 733 45.76 -50.36 -17.71
C SER A 733 46.71 -49.70 -18.72
N THR A 734 46.52 -48.41 -18.99
CA THR A 734 47.19 -47.74 -20.13
C THR A 734 48.69 -47.51 -19.92
N GLY A 735 49.15 -47.36 -18.68
CA GLY A 735 50.57 -47.11 -18.32
C GLY A 735 51.12 -45.76 -18.80
N LYS A 736 50.24 -44.85 -19.26
CA LYS A 736 50.59 -43.58 -19.87
C LYS A 736 50.74 -42.46 -18.82
N PRO A 737 51.41 -41.35 -19.13
CA PRO A 737 51.45 -40.19 -18.23
C PRO A 737 50.04 -39.66 -17.91
N ILE A 738 49.80 -39.24 -16.68
CA ILE A 738 48.53 -38.65 -16.25
C ILE A 738 48.62 -37.13 -16.29
N ILE A 739 47.59 -36.45 -16.79
CA ILE A 739 47.50 -34.99 -16.82
C ILE A 739 46.23 -34.57 -16.05
N PHE A 740 46.40 -34.01 -14.87
CA PHE A 740 45.34 -33.33 -14.14
C PHE A 740 45.12 -31.94 -14.69
N VAL A 741 43.86 -31.56 -14.94
CA VAL A 741 43.51 -30.23 -15.45
C VAL A 741 42.55 -29.53 -14.51
N ASP A 742 42.85 -28.27 -14.19
CA ASP A 742 41.99 -27.38 -13.41
C ASP A 742 42.06 -25.93 -13.94
N ASP A 743 41.09 -25.10 -13.55
CA ASP A 743 40.95 -23.74 -14.06
C ASP A 743 41.96 -22.76 -13.46
N PHE A 744 42.09 -22.76 -12.13
CA PHE A 744 42.92 -21.79 -11.42
C PHE A 744 43.61 -22.35 -10.17
N VAL A 745 44.91 -22.05 -9.99
CA VAL A 745 45.62 -22.27 -8.71
C VAL A 745 46.00 -20.95 -8.03
N GLY A 746 45.44 -20.70 -6.85
CA GLY A 746 45.79 -19.55 -6.00
C GLY A 746 47.03 -19.82 -5.14
N SER A 747 46.88 -19.92 -3.83
CA SER A 747 47.99 -20.25 -2.91
C SER A 747 48.40 -21.74 -2.89
N GLY A 748 47.80 -22.56 -3.77
CA GLY A 748 47.99 -24.01 -3.82
C GLY A 748 47.38 -24.79 -2.65
N GLY A 749 46.85 -24.13 -1.61
CA GLY A 749 46.48 -24.81 -0.36
C GLY A 749 45.41 -25.89 -0.49
N GLN A 750 44.41 -25.67 -1.34
CA GLN A 750 43.39 -26.68 -1.63
C GLN A 750 43.96 -27.90 -2.34
N ALA A 751 44.78 -27.67 -3.38
CA ALA A 751 45.44 -28.71 -4.16
C ALA A 751 46.40 -29.54 -3.31
N CYS A 752 47.21 -28.88 -2.46
CA CYS A 752 48.12 -29.57 -1.55
C CYS A 752 47.36 -30.47 -0.56
N ASP A 753 46.24 -30.00 -0.01
CA ASP A 753 45.44 -30.79 0.92
C ASP A 753 44.71 -31.96 0.22
N ILE A 754 44.24 -31.79 -1.03
CA ILE A 754 43.71 -32.88 -1.86
C ILE A 754 44.77 -33.98 -2.01
N LEU A 755 45.98 -33.61 -2.43
CA LEU A 755 47.06 -34.56 -2.70
C LEU A 755 47.53 -35.29 -1.43
N ALA A 756 47.64 -34.56 -0.31
CA ALA A 756 47.98 -35.15 0.98
C ALA A 756 46.91 -36.14 1.46
N ALA A 757 45.62 -35.80 1.33
CA ALA A 757 44.51 -36.68 1.68
C ALA A 757 44.47 -37.93 0.77
N TRP A 758 44.61 -37.76 -0.55
CA TRP A 758 44.58 -38.85 -1.53
C TRP A 758 45.61 -39.94 -1.25
N LEU A 759 46.83 -39.56 -0.84
CA LEU A 759 47.91 -40.51 -0.52
C LEU A 759 47.99 -40.87 0.97
N GLY A 760 47.01 -40.45 1.79
CA GLY A 760 46.91 -40.80 3.21
C GLY A 760 48.01 -40.20 4.10
N ARG A 761 48.54 -39.03 3.74
CA ARG A 761 49.59 -38.31 4.48
C ARG A 761 48.98 -37.19 5.34
N GLU A 762 48.34 -37.59 6.44
CA GLU A 762 47.69 -36.68 7.39
C GLU A 762 48.67 -35.64 7.98
N ASP A 763 49.96 -35.96 8.07
CA ASP A 763 51.03 -35.07 8.53
C ASP A 763 51.30 -33.87 7.59
N LEU A 764 50.86 -33.96 6.33
CA LEU A 764 51.01 -32.91 5.32
C LEU A 764 49.70 -32.16 5.04
N ARG A 765 48.60 -32.51 5.74
CA ARG A 765 47.29 -31.88 5.57
C ARG A 765 47.21 -30.51 6.23
N ARG A 766 46.33 -29.65 5.71
CA ARG A 766 46.17 -28.29 6.25
C ARG A 766 45.01 -28.26 7.27
N PRO A 767 45.27 -27.90 8.55
CA PRO A 767 44.28 -28.04 9.63
C PRO A 767 43.04 -27.11 9.52
N ASN A 768 43.09 -26.07 8.68
CA ASN A 768 42.04 -25.04 8.60
C ASN A 768 41.12 -25.16 7.37
N LEU A 769 41.21 -26.23 6.59
CA LEU A 769 40.32 -26.52 5.47
C LEU A 769 39.28 -27.55 5.96
N ASN A 770 38.12 -27.06 6.38
CA ASN A 770 37.08 -27.84 7.08
C ASN A 770 36.31 -28.81 6.14
N GLU A 771 37.02 -29.57 5.30
CA GLU A 771 36.48 -30.49 4.30
C GLU A 771 36.94 -31.94 4.58
N ARG A 772 35.99 -32.89 4.62
CA ARG A 772 36.29 -34.32 4.70
C ARG A 772 36.69 -34.82 3.32
N ARG A 773 37.95 -35.21 3.14
CA ARG A 773 38.48 -35.74 1.88
C ARG A 773 38.96 -37.17 2.09
N ALA A 774 38.56 -38.07 1.20
CA ALA A 774 38.85 -39.50 1.32
C ALA A 774 40.22 -39.85 0.73
N LYS A 775 40.88 -40.85 1.33
CA LYS A 775 42.06 -41.50 0.77
C LYS A 775 41.66 -42.23 -0.53
N LEU A 776 42.50 -42.16 -1.56
CA LEU A 776 42.27 -42.93 -2.79
C LEU A 776 42.41 -44.43 -2.51
N PRO A 777 41.66 -45.29 -3.23
CA PRO A 777 41.89 -46.73 -3.23
C PRO A 777 43.35 -47.07 -3.58
N ASP A 778 43.90 -48.13 -2.99
CA ASP A 778 45.34 -48.44 -3.09
C ASP A 778 45.81 -48.65 -4.55
N ALA A 779 44.95 -49.18 -5.43
CA ALA A 779 45.24 -49.32 -6.86
C ALA A 779 45.44 -47.98 -7.59
N GLN A 780 44.63 -46.96 -7.26
CA GLN A 780 44.73 -45.62 -7.83
C GLN A 780 45.94 -44.86 -7.26
N ALA A 781 46.19 -44.99 -5.95
CA ALA A 781 47.37 -44.42 -5.32
C ALA A 781 48.69 -45.03 -5.84
N ALA A 782 48.70 -46.34 -6.13
CA ALA A 782 49.84 -47.01 -6.74
C ALA A 782 50.09 -46.53 -8.17
N ALA A 783 49.03 -46.35 -8.96
CA ALA A 783 49.12 -45.82 -10.32
C ALA A 783 49.72 -44.41 -10.37
N LEU A 784 49.33 -43.51 -9.46
CA LEU A 784 49.90 -42.16 -9.37
C LEU A 784 51.41 -42.14 -9.07
N ARG A 785 51.93 -43.16 -8.37
CA ARG A 785 53.36 -43.28 -8.05
C ARG A 785 54.17 -43.95 -9.16
N SER A 786 53.54 -44.73 -10.03
CA SER A 786 54.22 -45.54 -11.05
C SER A 786 54.40 -44.82 -12.39
N VAL A 787 53.67 -43.72 -12.64
CA VAL A 787 53.73 -42.95 -13.88
C VAL A 787 54.11 -41.49 -13.65
N ARG A 788 54.42 -40.76 -14.72
CA ARG A 788 54.64 -39.32 -14.66
C ARG A 788 53.30 -38.60 -14.57
N VAL A 789 53.20 -37.57 -13.74
CA VAL A 789 51.95 -36.84 -13.48
C VAL A 789 52.13 -35.34 -13.76
N ALA A 790 51.28 -34.74 -14.57
CA ALA A 790 51.24 -33.28 -14.74
C ALA A 790 50.04 -32.68 -14.01
N PHE A 791 50.22 -31.57 -13.32
CA PHE A 791 49.15 -30.72 -12.79
C PHE A 791 49.09 -29.45 -13.64
N LEU A 792 48.18 -29.42 -14.60
CA LEU A 792 47.94 -28.31 -15.50
C LEU A 792 46.87 -27.39 -14.93
N TYR A 793 47.26 -26.14 -14.71
CA TYR A 793 46.34 -25.04 -14.43
C TYR A 793 46.27 -24.11 -15.64
N VAL A 794 45.08 -23.71 -16.06
CA VAL A 794 44.93 -22.73 -17.15
C VAL A 794 45.52 -21.39 -16.72
N ALA A 795 45.29 -21.00 -15.47
CA ALA A 795 45.88 -19.83 -14.85
C ALA A 795 46.32 -20.13 -13.40
N GLY A 796 47.29 -19.40 -12.88
CA GLY A 796 47.67 -19.56 -11.48
C GLY A 796 48.70 -18.57 -10.99
N TRP A 797 48.85 -18.49 -9.68
CA TRP A 797 49.96 -17.77 -9.08
C TRP A 797 51.22 -18.62 -9.09
N THR A 798 52.37 -18.00 -9.38
CA THR A 798 53.66 -18.68 -9.42
C THR A 798 53.96 -19.38 -8.09
N ASP A 799 53.64 -18.74 -6.96
CA ASP A 799 53.79 -19.35 -5.62
C ASP A 799 52.89 -20.57 -5.42
N GLY A 800 51.69 -20.56 -5.99
CA GLY A 800 50.73 -21.66 -5.93
C GLY A 800 51.20 -22.88 -6.71
N VAL A 801 51.68 -22.66 -7.93
CA VAL A 801 52.29 -23.71 -8.77
C VAL A 801 53.51 -24.30 -8.06
N GLY A 802 54.36 -23.45 -7.49
CA GLY A 802 55.51 -23.89 -6.69
C GLY A 802 55.12 -24.70 -5.45
N ALA A 803 54.03 -24.34 -4.76
CA ALA A 803 53.51 -25.10 -3.63
C ALA A 803 52.97 -26.49 -4.03
N VAL A 804 52.32 -26.58 -5.20
CA VAL A 804 51.85 -27.87 -5.76
C VAL A 804 53.05 -28.74 -6.17
N GLN A 805 54.07 -28.16 -6.81
CA GLN A 805 55.30 -28.89 -7.11
C GLN A 805 55.96 -29.42 -5.81
N GLY A 806 56.13 -28.56 -4.81
CA GLY A 806 56.78 -28.92 -3.57
C GLY A 806 56.03 -29.97 -2.73
N ILE A 807 54.69 -30.03 -2.81
CA ILE A 807 53.94 -31.12 -2.16
C ILE A 807 54.07 -32.43 -2.94
N CYS A 808 54.11 -32.40 -4.28
CA CYS A 808 54.36 -33.58 -5.09
C CYS A 808 55.72 -34.20 -4.77
N ASP A 809 56.76 -33.37 -4.64
CA ASP A 809 58.11 -33.81 -4.26
C ASP A 809 58.12 -34.49 -2.88
N LYS A 810 57.43 -33.90 -1.88
CA LYS A 810 57.28 -34.47 -0.52
C LYS A 810 56.48 -35.77 -0.48
N LEU A 811 55.59 -35.96 -1.44
CA LEU A 811 54.76 -37.17 -1.60
C LEU A 811 55.46 -38.25 -2.44
N GLY A 812 56.63 -37.96 -3.03
CA GLY A 812 57.39 -38.87 -3.87
C GLY A 812 56.76 -39.12 -5.24
N LEU A 813 55.99 -38.16 -5.75
CA LEU A 813 55.40 -38.24 -7.09
C LEU A 813 56.38 -37.73 -8.14
N ASN A 814 56.52 -38.45 -9.26
CA ASN A 814 57.23 -37.93 -10.44
C ASN A 814 56.31 -36.96 -11.18
N ALA A 815 56.19 -35.73 -10.67
CA ALA A 815 55.20 -34.78 -11.14
C ALA A 815 55.75 -33.43 -11.58
N VAL A 816 55.02 -32.76 -12.48
CA VAL A 816 55.27 -31.39 -12.96
C VAL A 816 54.01 -30.56 -12.73
N ALA A 817 54.10 -29.48 -11.95
CA ALA A 817 53.05 -28.48 -11.84
C ALA A 817 53.29 -27.34 -12.84
N PHE A 818 52.27 -26.96 -13.60
CA PHE A 818 52.38 -26.00 -14.69
C PHE A 818 51.16 -25.07 -14.75
N ALA A 819 51.38 -23.78 -14.97
CA ALA A 819 50.33 -22.83 -15.28
C ALA A 819 50.61 -22.13 -16.62
N SER A 820 49.60 -22.09 -17.50
CA SER A 820 49.73 -21.44 -18.82
C SER A 820 49.74 -19.91 -18.74
N LEU A 821 49.04 -19.36 -17.75
CA LEU A 821 48.98 -17.94 -17.43
C LEU A 821 49.42 -17.74 -15.98
N THR A 822 50.35 -16.82 -15.76
CA THR A 822 50.95 -16.53 -14.44
C THR A 822 50.52 -15.17 -13.91
N ASP A 823 50.99 -14.76 -12.71
CA ASP A 823 50.74 -13.43 -12.16
C ASP A 823 51.07 -12.29 -13.13
N SER A 824 52.03 -12.48 -14.05
CA SER A 824 52.39 -11.47 -15.04
C SER A 824 51.33 -11.27 -16.13
N ASP A 825 50.59 -12.34 -16.46
CA ASP A 825 49.59 -12.40 -17.53
C ASP A 825 48.17 -12.07 -17.07
N LEU A 826 47.91 -12.20 -15.76
CA LEU A 826 46.57 -12.09 -15.18
C LEU A 826 46.17 -10.65 -14.86
N PRO A 827 44.92 -10.23 -15.11
CA PRO A 827 44.48 -8.88 -14.77
C PRO A 827 44.24 -8.76 -13.25
N PHE A 828 44.85 -7.76 -12.61
CA PHE A 828 44.60 -7.37 -11.21
C PHE A 828 44.09 -5.94 -11.16
N ALA A 829 43.10 -5.67 -10.32
CA ALA A 829 42.41 -4.38 -10.22
C ALA A 829 43.38 -3.20 -10.06
N THR A 830 44.29 -3.26 -9.09
CA THR A 830 45.29 -2.20 -8.84
C THR A 830 46.13 -1.90 -10.08
N ARG A 831 46.73 -2.94 -10.68
CA ARG A 831 47.59 -2.81 -11.86
C ARG A 831 46.83 -2.28 -13.08
N GLU A 832 45.59 -2.72 -13.28
CA GLU A 832 44.79 -2.33 -14.44
C GLU A 832 44.23 -0.90 -14.34
N LEU A 833 44.00 -0.43 -13.11
CA LEU A 833 43.61 0.96 -12.82
C LEU A 833 44.81 1.92 -12.90
N GLU A 834 45.96 1.55 -12.34
CA GLU A 834 47.18 2.39 -12.37
C GLU A 834 47.77 2.55 -13.78
N ARG A 835 47.45 1.63 -14.71
CA ARG A 835 47.83 1.71 -16.12
C ARG A 835 46.98 2.67 -16.94
N ASP A 836 45.83 3.09 -16.42
CA ASP A 836 44.93 4.00 -17.13
C ASP A 836 45.41 5.46 -16.95
N PRO A 837 45.82 6.15 -18.02
CA PRO A 837 46.31 7.53 -17.92
C PRO A 837 45.22 8.52 -17.50
N ASP A 838 43.94 8.15 -17.64
CA ASP A 838 42.81 9.02 -17.30
C ASP A 838 42.44 8.95 -15.80
N LEU A 839 43.07 8.05 -15.02
CA LEU A 839 42.81 7.87 -13.59
C LEU A 839 43.98 8.35 -12.73
N THR A 840 43.70 9.22 -11.76
CA THR A 840 44.72 9.69 -10.81
C THR A 840 44.96 8.65 -9.73
N LYS A 841 46.20 8.60 -9.19
CA LYS A 841 46.55 7.67 -8.09
C LYS A 841 45.64 7.79 -6.88
N GLU A 842 45.22 9.01 -6.55
CA GLU A 842 44.30 9.29 -5.45
C GLU A 842 42.93 8.65 -5.69
N VAL A 843 42.34 8.85 -6.87
CA VAL A 843 41.04 8.26 -7.25
C VAL A 843 41.11 6.73 -7.27
N VAL A 844 42.21 6.16 -7.75
CA VAL A 844 42.43 4.71 -7.73
C VAL A 844 42.48 4.20 -6.29
N GLN A 845 43.20 4.88 -5.40
CA GLN A 845 43.28 4.50 -4.00
C GLN A 845 41.92 4.57 -3.30
N THR A 846 41.17 5.66 -3.45
CA THR A 846 39.85 5.81 -2.81
C THR A 846 38.86 4.76 -3.31
N PHE A 847 38.93 4.40 -4.59
CA PHE A 847 38.10 3.34 -5.16
C PHE A 847 38.47 1.96 -4.61
N LEU A 848 39.77 1.64 -4.52
CA LEU A 848 40.23 0.37 -3.95
C LEU A 848 39.86 0.26 -2.47
N ASP A 849 40.01 1.33 -1.69
CA ASP A 849 39.59 1.37 -0.29
C ASP A 849 38.08 1.08 -0.17
N ARG A 850 37.27 1.65 -1.08
CA ARG A 850 35.83 1.37 -1.13
C ARG A 850 35.53 -0.07 -1.52
N CYS A 851 36.23 -0.65 -2.50
CA CYS A 851 36.09 -2.05 -2.85
C CYS A 851 36.51 -2.98 -1.70
N THR A 852 37.53 -2.62 -0.93
CA THR A 852 37.94 -3.33 0.27
C THR A 852 36.84 -3.29 1.33
N GLU A 853 36.24 -2.13 1.58
CA GLU A 853 35.13 -2.00 2.53
C GLU A 853 33.91 -2.83 2.10
N ILE A 854 33.50 -2.72 0.84
CA ILE A 854 32.44 -3.55 0.25
C ILE A 854 32.74 -5.02 0.48
N GLY A 855 33.95 -5.46 0.13
CA GLY A 855 34.36 -6.85 0.28
C GLY A 855 34.36 -7.34 1.72
N ARG A 856 34.80 -6.53 2.70
CA ARG A 856 34.75 -6.88 4.12
C ARG A 856 33.31 -7.13 4.58
N GLN A 857 32.40 -6.23 4.24
CA GLN A 857 30.99 -6.36 4.63
C GLN A 857 30.32 -7.57 3.96
N LEU A 858 30.62 -7.84 2.69
CA LEU A 858 30.10 -9.01 1.97
C LEU A 858 30.59 -10.33 2.60
N VAL A 859 31.90 -10.46 2.85
CA VAL A 859 32.50 -11.65 3.48
C VAL A 859 31.95 -11.88 4.88
N GLN A 860 31.71 -10.82 5.65
CA GLN A 860 31.08 -10.90 6.96
C GLN A 860 29.62 -11.36 6.87
N THR A 861 28.88 -10.90 5.86
CA THR A 861 27.45 -11.19 5.68
C THR A 861 27.20 -12.64 5.22
N GLU A 862 28.04 -13.18 4.34
CA GLU A 862 27.97 -14.57 3.84
C GLU A 862 27.94 -15.59 5.00
N THR A 863 28.64 -15.30 6.10
CA THR A 863 28.67 -16.17 7.29
C THR A 863 27.33 -16.28 8.03
N ARG A 864 26.36 -15.37 7.86
CA ARG A 864 25.14 -15.31 8.69
C ARG A 864 23.97 -16.18 8.21
N GLU A 865 24.07 -16.85 7.07
CA GLU A 865 23.00 -17.72 6.55
C GLU A 865 22.86 -19.08 7.28
N THR A 866 23.71 -19.36 8.28
CA THR A 866 23.54 -20.50 9.19
C THR A 866 23.39 -20.01 10.64
N PRO A 867 22.33 -20.38 11.40
CA PRO A 867 22.04 -19.83 12.74
C PRO A 867 23.08 -20.10 13.85
N ARG A 868 24.23 -20.72 13.54
CA ARG A 868 25.24 -21.19 14.50
C ARG A 868 26.69 -20.84 14.14
N SER A 869 26.94 -20.09 13.08
CA SER A 869 28.29 -19.68 12.67
C SER A 869 28.80 -18.52 13.52
N LYS A 870 30.00 -18.65 14.08
CA LYS A 870 30.70 -17.52 14.70
C LYS A 870 31.10 -16.51 13.61
N PRO A 871 31.13 -15.20 13.92
CA PRO A 871 31.75 -14.21 13.02
C PRO A 871 33.18 -14.64 12.66
N LEU A 872 33.55 -14.49 11.39
CA LEU A 872 34.93 -14.71 10.96
C LEU A 872 35.88 -13.76 11.71
N GLU A 873 37.08 -14.22 12.03
CA GLU A 873 38.11 -13.36 12.61
C GLU A 873 38.47 -12.22 11.65
N GLU A 874 38.71 -11.02 12.19
CA GLU A 874 38.95 -9.82 11.39
C GLU A 874 40.12 -9.98 10.40
N ARG A 875 41.14 -10.73 10.80
CA ARG A 875 42.26 -11.08 9.93
C ARG A 875 41.82 -11.84 8.67
N VAL A 876 40.90 -12.79 8.81
CA VAL A 876 40.40 -13.60 7.69
C VAL A 876 39.54 -12.76 6.75
N VAL A 877 38.78 -11.82 7.30
CA VAL A 877 37.98 -10.87 6.52
C VAL A 877 38.90 -9.94 5.71
N ALA A 878 39.94 -9.39 6.34
CA ALA A 878 40.92 -8.54 5.66
C ALA A 878 41.68 -9.27 4.54
N GLU A 879 42.03 -10.55 4.73
CA GLU A 879 42.71 -11.38 3.71
C GLU A 879 41.80 -11.75 2.51
N ARG A 880 40.49 -11.46 2.58
CA ARG A 880 39.49 -11.81 1.56
C ARG A 880 38.73 -10.61 0.98
N ALA A 881 39.02 -9.40 1.45
CA ALA A 881 38.28 -8.21 1.08
C ALA A 881 38.28 -7.94 -0.43
N LEU A 882 39.43 -8.03 -1.10
CA LEU A 882 39.55 -7.90 -2.56
C LEU A 882 39.61 -9.27 -3.26
N GLY A 883 38.98 -10.29 -2.70
CA GLY A 883 39.10 -11.69 -3.13
C GLY A 883 40.13 -12.43 -2.29
N TYR A 884 40.14 -13.77 -2.37
CA TYR A 884 41.01 -14.60 -1.54
C TYR A 884 42.49 -14.27 -1.80
N GLY A 885 43.25 -14.01 -0.75
CA GLY A 885 44.64 -13.53 -0.85
C GLY A 885 44.76 -12.04 -1.16
N ASN A 886 43.64 -11.32 -1.18
CA ASN A 886 43.52 -9.86 -1.23
C ASN A 886 44.25 -9.17 -2.39
N ARG A 887 44.27 -9.80 -3.58
CA ARG A 887 44.96 -9.28 -4.79
C ARG A 887 44.04 -8.62 -5.82
N GLY A 888 42.71 -8.70 -5.68
CA GLY A 888 41.77 -8.05 -6.60
C GLY A 888 41.82 -8.58 -8.03
N MET A 889 41.86 -9.89 -8.23
CA MET A 889 41.96 -10.49 -9.58
C MET A 889 40.68 -10.25 -10.40
N LEU A 890 40.81 -10.12 -11.73
CA LEU A 890 39.69 -9.89 -12.65
C LEU A 890 39.53 -11.05 -13.62
N LEU A 891 39.35 -12.26 -13.10
CA LEU A 891 39.33 -13.50 -13.88
C LEU A 891 38.04 -14.26 -13.62
N VAL A 892 37.37 -14.75 -14.67
CA VAL A 892 36.18 -15.61 -14.53
C VAL A 892 36.25 -16.80 -15.48
N THR A 893 35.40 -17.80 -15.29
CA THR A 893 35.18 -18.89 -16.26
C THR A 893 33.70 -18.88 -16.66
N PRO A 894 33.31 -19.46 -17.81
CA PRO A 894 31.91 -19.44 -18.27
C PRO A 894 30.90 -19.97 -17.25
N PHE A 895 31.29 -20.86 -16.35
CA PHE A 895 30.36 -21.54 -15.43
C PHE A 895 30.58 -21.19 -13.95
N ASN A 896 31.65 -20.44 -13.63
CA ASN A 896 31.98 -20.12 -12.26
C ASN A 896 32.88 -18.90 -12.14
N THR A 897 32.87 -18.27 -10.97
CA THR A 897 33.81 -17.19 -10.63
C THR A 897 34.81 -17.67 -9.57
N PRO A 898 36.13 -17.67 -9.84
CA PRO A 898 37.15 -17.99 -8.86
C PRO A 898 37.06 -17.09 -7.61
N THR A 899 37.29 -17.65 -6.42
CA THR A 899 37.20 -16.90 -5.14
C THR A 899 38.27 -15.81 -4.99
N HIS A 900 39.32 -15.87 -5.80
CA HIS A 900 40.38 -14.87 -5.89
C HIS A 900 39.98 -13.63 -6.69
N THR A 901 38.85 -13.70 -7.41
CA THR A 901 38.28 -12.57 -8.14
C THR A 901 37.83 -11.49 -7.16
N LEU A 902 37.91 -10.23 -7.58
CA LEU A 902 37.46 -9.08 -6.79
C LEU A 902 36.06 -9.34 -6.19
N THR A 903 35.97 -9.37 -4.86
CA THR A 903 34.77 -9.76 -4.12
C THR A 903 33.52 -9.00 -4.55
N ALA A 904 33.63 -7.69 -4.80
CA ALA A 904 32.53 -6.83 -5.24
C ALA A 904 31.87 -7.25 -6.57
N LEU A 905 32.56 -8.04 -7.41
CA LEU A 905 32.02 -8.51 -8.70
C LEU A 905 31.13 -9.74 -8.57
N TRP A 906 31.36 -10.61 -7.58
CA TRP A 906 30.77 -11.96 -7.57
C TRP A 906 30.02 -12.34 -6.30
N MET A 907 30.33 -11.71 -5.16
CA MET A 907 29.72 -12.04 -3.88
C MET A 907 28.47 -11.19 -3.64
N ASP A 908 27.38 -11.83 -3.24
CA ASP A 908 26.14 -11.18 -2.79
C ASP A 908 26.15 -10.98 -1.27
N GLY A 909 25.35 -10.02 -0.79
CA GLY A 909 25.30 -9.73 0.64
C GLY A 909 24.68 -8.37 0.97
N GLN A 910 25.12 -7.78 2.07
CA GLN A 910 24.71 -6.45 2.52
C GLN A 910 25.94 -5.54 2.55
N VAL A 911 25.80 -4.33 2.01
CA VAL A 911 26.78 -3.25 2.05
C VAL A 911 26.08 -2.00 2.54
N ASP A 912 26.59 -1.39 3.60
CA ASP A 912 26.04 -0.24 4.30
C ASP A 912 24.57 -0.45 4.72
N GLY A 913 24.21 -1.69 5.04
CA GLY A 913 22.85 -2.11 5.39
C GLY A 913 21.90 -2.28 4.20
N LEU A 914 22.41 -2.20 2.97
CA LEU A 914 21.64 -2.34 1.73
C LEU A 914 22.02 -3.61 0.96
N PRO A 915 21.09 -4.25 0.23
CA PRO A 915 21.42 -5.40 -0.61
C PRO A 915 22.43 -5.05 -1.70
N TRP A 916 23.52 -5.82 -1.77
CA TRP A 916 24.50 -5.76 -2.85
C TRP A 916 24.24 -6.86 -3.87
N THR A 917 23.99 -6.48 -5.12
CA THR A 917 23.77 -7.42 -6.22
C THR A 917 25.05 -7.54 -7.04
N PRO A 918 25.75 -8.69 -7.03
CA PRO A 918 26.94 -8.89 -7.84
C PRO A 918 26.60 -9.12 -9.31
N LEU A 919 27.60 -8.94 -10.18
CA LEU A 919 27.47 -9.07 -11.62
C LEU A 919 27.77 -10.49 -12.12
N LEU A 920 28.72 -11.18 -11.50
CA LEU A 920 29.23 -12.50 -11.93
C LEU A 920 29.13 -13.48 -10.76
N ARG A 921 27.90 -13.85 -10.37
CA ARG A 921 27.63 -14.69 -9.19
C ARG A 921 28.38 -16.02 -9.23
N ARG A 922 29.08 -16.36 -8.15
CA ARG A 922 29.75 -17.66 -8.00
C ARG A 922 28.76 -18.78 -7.69
N ARG A 923 29.00 -19.99 -8.23
CA ARG A 923 28.21 -21.19 -7.90
C ARG A 923 28.62 -21.73 -6.53
N LYS A 924 27.68 -21.85 -5.57
CA LYS A 924 27.95 -22.46 -4.26
C LYS A 924 28.18 -23.98 -4.44
N LYS A 925 29.21 -24.53 -3.80
CA LYS A 925 29.46 -25.99 -3.76
C LYS A 925 28.49 -26.58 -2.72
N THR A 926 27.48 -27.32 -3.16
CA THR A 926 26.50 -28.01 -2.30
C THR A 926 26.95 -29.40 -1.89
#